data_AF-A0A344TH32-F1
#
_entry.id   AF-A0A344TH32-F1
#
_cell.length_a   1.000
_cell.length_b   1.000
_cell.length_c   1.000
_cell.angle_alpha   90.00
_cell.angle_beta   90.00
_cell.angle_gamma   90.00
#
_symmetry.space_group_name_H-M   'P 1'
#
loop_
_entity.id
_entity.type
_entity.pdbx_description
1 polymer ?
#
loop_
_entity_poly.entity_id
_entity_poly.type
_entity_poly.pdbx_seq_one_letter_code
_entity_poly.pdbx_strand_id
1 'polypeptide(L)'
;MSKHKIQINEIFSHENISIRSFTVCKNNGLKDLKSILNYYKKNKTFINLRNCGNKSNKELITLCIKYIENENAINILPIKENIFTETISIEEIIDYENISIRSYNVCKSNSLRDLKSLLEYYQNNKTFLNLRNCGSKSNEELTNLCLKYIDKENITKLTVPTRENPFVALISTLTRSQREVINSFIESNSNNLSNRSKNAIVSFLKGNLKIRNVSDNILTNDQFSIKDIKNVGTKTTNEIEQFIDSIKVFIEIVGKVENESKLIALKNKFYINKTFLISEIPNEILENLSIFNLVDFLIKNNALFKSHQNIVFQKSVKIYKDQQELTLTQVGKDLNITKERARQIRKNCLDEMFNKLQFIKNIDENLLQKYGIDINQDFIRIDEDLNYSINTLNKTNFSNEFNLFIIFIYISKNFELIGNIEDVLEPKYIKHRNRHNWKNFYLVNRNISKEFDFNALVDDINGRLNERINDTYSFNFLSYLTNFLKTEKKIILPIILSISEKIINQEFELYLDLYETLVFKRNTVKQVTEYAIEVLEKIGIPSKIEVIYNLIQKDYPEITKSVDSLRGSLQRTSEIIYFGRSSTYGLKKWEKEKDNIKGGTIRQIVIEYLENNSSPQHISKIASYVLQFRPNSNEYSIIQNLKLDESETFIFYKNSIIGLSQKIYEDKYILSDGSKINEKKTWEERFDELTDFLNANNRLPFSSGCPDTELILNRWYKIQVRKIKKIALDDKKCSLIKEVINKFEKETLQKRKVNDIEKYNKLKQFIIENRRLPSANKMGEESLYKFFYKQRTKFNQGCLKKEEECIFIEIAKIIQTNKYESRRK
;
A
#
# COMPACT_ATOMS: atom_id res chain seq x y z
N MET A 1 -83.48 -13.98 32.21
CA MET A 1 -83.29 -15.29 31.53
C MET A 1 -82.67 -16.27 32.53
N SER A 2 -83.25 -17.46 32.70
CA SER A 2 -82.87 -18.39 33.76
C SER A 2 -81.40 -18.85 33.61
N LYS A 3 -80.58 -18.63 34.65
CA LYS A 3 -79.13 -18.93 34.71
C LYS A 3 -78.78 -20.44 34.67
N HIS A 4 -79.66 -21.29 34.17
CA HIS A 4 -79.55 -22.76 34.29
C HIS A 4 -79.54 -23.51 32.96
N LYS A 5 -79.21 -22.86 31.84
CA LYS A 5 -79.00 -23.52 30.55
C LYS A 5 -77.71 -23.07 29.83
N ILE A 6 -76.61 -22.83 30.55
CA ILE A 6 -75.30 -22.59 29.91
C ILE A 6 -74.74 -23.92 29.41
N GLN A 7 -74.63 -24.07 28.09
CA GLN A 7 -74.12 -25.29 27.44
C GLN A 7 -72.60 -25.40 27.58
N ILE A 8 -72.05 -26.62 27.58
CA ILE A 8 -70.59 -26.85 27.75
C ILE A 8 -69.73 -26.12 26.71
N ASN A 9 -70.25 -25.90 25.50
CA ASN A 9 -69.58 -25.13 24.44
C ASN A 9 -69.48 -23.63 24.79
N GLU A 10 -70.48 -23.08 25.50
CA GLU A 10 -70.48 -21.69 25.94
C GLU A 10 -69.53 -21.50 27.13
N ILE A 11 -69.47 -22.49 28.04
CA ILE A 11 -68.50 -22.51 29.14
C ILE A 11 -67.07 -22.53 28.59
N PHE A 12 -66.80 -23.35 27.57
CA PHE A 12 -65.47 -23.41 26.96
C PHE A 12 -65.02 -22.07 26.36
N SER A 13 -65.93 -21.32 25.76
CA SER A 13 -65.63 -20.03 25.14
C SER A 13 -65.53 -18.87 26.15
N HIS A 14 -66.28 -18.90 27.26
CA HIS A 14 -66.38 -17.76 28.19
C HIS A 14 -65.65 -17.95 29.52
N GLU A 15 -65.45 -19.18 29.97
CA GLU A 15 -64.88 -19.49 31.30
C GLU A 15 -63.44 -20.00 31.25
N ASN A 16 -62.78 -19.87 30.08
CA ASN A 16 -61.34 -20.13 29.89
C ASN A 16 -60.87 -21.52 30.34
N ILE A 17 -61.76 -22.53 30.32
CA ILE A 17 -61.38 -23.92 30.62
C ILE A 17 -60.61 -24.54 29.45
N SER A 18 -59.60 -25.35 29.74
CA SER A 18 -58.76 -25.98 28.72
C SER A 18 -59.55 -26.93 27.80
N ILE A 19 -59.09 -27.09 26.55
CA ILE A 19 -59.65 -28.05 25.56
C ILE A 19 -59.75 -29.46 26.16
N ARG A 20 -58.78 -29.83 27.01
CA ARG A 20 -58.76 -31.13 27.69
C ARG A 20 -59.91 -31.26 28.68
N SER A 21 -60.15 -30.26 29.52
CA SER A 21 -61.25 -30.26 30.51
C SER A 21 -62.62 -30.18 29.85
N PHE A 22 -62.74 -29.40 28.76
CA PHE A 22 -63.91 -29.42 27.88
C PHE A 22 -64.18 -30.82 27.31
N THR A 23 -63.16 -31.50 26.82
CA THR A 23 -63.28 -32.86 26.26
C THR A 23 -63.65 -33.88 27.34
N VAL A 24 -63.13 -33.74 28.57
CA VAL A 24 -63.51 -34.56 29.73
C VAL A 24 -65.01 -34.40 30.01
N CYS A 25 -65.54 -33.18 30.07
CA CYS A 25 -66.97 -32.95 30.28
C CYS A 25 -67.81 -33.55 29.15
N LYS A 26 -67.45 -33.31 27.88
CA LYS A 26 -68.20 -33.79 26.71
C LYS A 26 -68.26 -35.32 26.64
N ASN A 27 -67.12 -36.00 26.84
CA ASN A 27 -67.03 -37.46 26.74
C ASN A 27 -67.70 -38.20 27.90
N ASN A 28 -67.87 -37.54 29.05
CA ASN A 28 -68.55 -38.11 30.21
C ASN A 28 -70.00 -37.61 30.36
N GLY A 29 -70.57 -37.00 29.30
CA GLY A 29 -71.98 -36.61 29.25
C GLY A 29 -72.35 -35.39 30.10
N LEU A 30 -71.38 -34.61 30.58
CA LEU A 30 -71.60 -33.35 31.30
C LEU A 30 -71.81 -32.21 30.29
N LYS A 31 -73.05 -32.11 29.79
CA LYS A 31 -73.39 -31.26 28.62
C LYS A 31 -73.68 -29.80 28.96
N ASP A 32 -73.95 -29.47 30.22
CA ASP A 32 -74.26 -28.11 30.68
C ASP A 32 -73.70 -27.83 32.08
N LEU A 33 -73.67 -26.55 32.48
CA LEU A 33 -73.13 -26.12 33.77
C LEU A 33 -73.84 -26.83 34.94
N LYS A 34 -75.15 -27.07 34.83
CA LYS A 34 -75.95 -27.73 35.86
C LYS A 34 -75.50 -29.17 36.08
N SER A 35 -75.23 -29.91 35.00
CA SER A 35 -74.72 -31.28 35.06
C SER A 35 -73.33 -31.36 35.70
N ILE A 36 -72.45 -30.39 35.41
CA ILE A 36 -71.12 -30.29 36.02
C ILE A 36 -71.21 -29.99 37.52
N LEU A 37 -72.01 -28.98 37.90
CA LEU A 37 -72.25 -28.60 39.29
C LEU A 37 -72.86 -29.74 40.11
N ASN A 38 -73.82 -30.47 39.55
CA ASN A 38 -74.45 -31.61 40.22
C ASN A 38 -73.45 -32.76 40.41
N TYR A 39 -72.63 -33.06 39.39
CA TYR A 39 -71.59 -34.07 39.52
C TYR A 39 -70.59 -33.70 40.63
N TYR A 40 -70.17 -32.44 40.70
CA TYR A 40 -69.30 -31.94 41.78
C TYR A 40 -69.97 -31.95 43.16
N LYS A 41 -71.23 -31.52 43.27
CA LYS A 41 -71.98 -31.56 44.54
C LYS A 41 -72.03 -32.98 45.10
N LYS A 42 -72.20 -33.99 44.23
CA LYS A 42 -72.26 -35.42 44.61
C LYS A 42 -70.88 -36.03 44.92
N ASN A 43 -69.88 -35.79 44.08
CA ASN A 43 -68.62 -36.54 44.15
C ASN A 43 -67.45 -35.74 44.75
N LYS A 44 -67.57 -34.41 44.86
CA LYS A 44 -66.54 -33.45 45.31
C LYS A 44 -65.22 -33.49 44.52
N THR A 45 -65.13 -34.28 43.45
CA THR A 45 -64.00 -34.42 42.55
C THR A 45 -64.46 -34.92 41.18
N PHE A 46 -63.72 -34.60 40.13
CA PHE A 46 -63.88 -35.09 38.75
C PHE A 46 -62.82 -36.11 38.35
N ILE A 47 -61.86 -36.42 39.23
CA ILE A 47 -60.72 -37.30 38.88
C ILE A 47 -61.16 -38.71 38.46
N ASN A 48 -62.33 -39.14 38.91
CA ASN A 48 -62.92 -40.45 38.59
C ASN A 48 -63.58 -40.49 37.19
N LEU A 49 -63.67 -39.37 36.49
CA LEU A 49 -64.16 -39.34 35.11
C LEU A 49 -63.13 -39.88 34.14
N ARG A 50 -63.60 -40.59 33.10
CA ARG A 50 -62.71 -41.16 32.09
C ARG A 50 -61.90 -40.05 31.44
N ASN A 51 -60.58 -40.23 31.41
CA ASN A 51 -59.57 -39.30 30.88
C ASN A 51 -59.40 -37.96 31.65
N CYS A 52 -59.94 -37.85 32.86
CA CYS A 52 -59.72 -36.69 33.74
C CYS A 52 -58.40 -36.85 34.52
N GLY A 53 -57.42 -36.00 34.23
CA GLY A 53 -56.17 -35.94 35.00
C GLY A 53 -56.19 -34.84 36.07
N ASN A 54 -55.20 -34.83 36.97
CA ASN A 54 -55.12 -33.89 38.11
C ASN A 54 -55.31 -32.42 37.74
N LYS A 55 -54.80 -31.98 36.58
CA LYS A 55 -54.97 -30.59 36.10
C LYS A 55 -56.42 -30.30 35.71
N SER A 56 -57.05 -31.16 34.91
CA SER A 56 -58.45 -31.01 34.51
C SER A 56 -59.40 -31.14 35.71
N ASN A 57 -59.06 -31.99 36.68
CA ASN A 57 -59.81 -32.09 37.92
C ASN A 57 -59.82 -30.76 38.69
N LYS A 58 -58.65 -30.16 38.94
CA LYS A 58 -58.55 -28.88 39.63
C LYS A 58 -59.30 -27.78 38.89
N GLU A 59 -59.14 -27.71 37.57
CA GLU A 59 -59.78 -26.70 36.72
C GLU A 59 -61.32 -26.76 36.78
N LEU A 60 -61.91 -27.96 36.73
CA LEU A 60 -63.36 -28.14 36.84
C LEU A 60 -63.90 -27.88 38.27
N ILE A 61 -63.12 -28.19 39.32
CA ILE A 61 -63.48 -27.85 40.70
C ILE A 61 -63.52 -26.33 40.89
N THR A 62 -62.51 -25.61 40.40
CA THR A 62 -62.47 -24.14 40.46
C THR A 62 -63.68 -23.53 39.76
N LEU A 63 -64.05 -24.06 38.59
CA LEU A 63 -65.27 -23.65 37.89
C LEU A 63 -66.51 -23.84 38.77
N CYS A 64 -66.65 -24.98 39.46
CA CYS A 64 -67.82 -25.23 40.32
C CYS A 64 -67.89 -24.29 41.53
N ILE A 65 -66.76 -24.03 42.18
CA ILE A 65 -66.69 -23.12 43.34
C ILE A 65 -67.19 -21.73 42.93
N LYS A 66 -66.70 -21.20 41.81
CA LYS A 66 -67.10 -19.89 41.25
C LYS A 66 -68.62 -19.73 41.09
N TYR A 67 -69.32 -20.78 40.69
CA TYR A 67 -70.77 -20.72 40.44
C TYR A 67 -71.62 -21.13 41.66
N ILE A 68 -71.10 -21.93 42.59
CA ILE A 68 -71.79 -22.27 43.85
C ILE A 68 -71.77 -21.09 44.82
N GLU A 69 -70.67 -20.34 44.87
CA GLU A 69 -70.55 -19.12 45.69
C GLU A 69 -71.48 -17.99 45.21
N ASN A 70 -71.89 -18.01 43.93
CA ASN A 70 -72.82 -17.04 43.35
C ASN A 70 -74.32 -17.37 43.53
N GLU A 71 -74.69 -18.57 44.03
CA GLU A 71 -76.09 -18.96 44.29
C GLU A 71 -76.57 -18.63 45.70
N ASN A 72 -75.68 -18.35 46.66
CA ASN A 72 -76.01 -18.16 48.07
C ASN A 72 -75.66 -16.77 48.61
N ALA A 73 -76.20 -15.71 48.00
CA ALA A 73 -76.12 -14.36 48.55
C ALA A 73 -77.51 -13.74 48.74
N ILE A 74 -77.77 -13.31 49.99
CA ILE A 74 -78.75 -12.33 50.51
C ILE A 74 -79.77 -12.93 51.51
N ASN A 75 -79.47 -12.79 52.82
CA ASN A 75 -80.31 -12.04 53.76
C ASN A 75 -79.61 -11.79 55.12
N ILE A 76 -79.15 -10.54 55.26
CA ILE A 76 -79.23 -9.56 56.38
C ILE A 76 -79.17 -10.02 57.86
N LEU A 77 -78.19 -9.41 58.55
CA LEU A 77 -77.88 -9.13 59.99
C LEU A 77 -79.10 -8.79 60.90
N PRO A 78 -79.04 -8.78 62.27
CA PRO A 78 -77.89 -8.35 63.10
C PRO A 78 -77.62 -9.06 64.46
N ILE A 79 -76.37 -8.87 64.93
CA ILE A 79 -75.85 -8.69 66.32
C ILE A 79 -76.26 -9.68 67.44
N LYS A 80 -75.24 -10.35 68.00
CA LYS A 80 -74.91 -10.46 69.45
C LYS A 80 -73.41 -10.82 69.55
N GLU A 81 -72.56 -9.85 69.88
CA GLU A 81 -72.00 -9.60 71.22
C GLU A 81 -71.06 -10.69 71.75
N ASN A 82 -69.81 -10.25 71.98
CA ASN A 82 -68.85 -10.67 72.99
C ASN A 82 -68.52 -12.16 73.15
N ILE A 83 -67.32 -12.53 72.72
CA ILE A 83 -66.16 -12.87 73.56
C ILE A 83 -65.01 -13.06 72.57
N PHE A 84 -63.87 -12.38 72.75
CA PHE A 84 -62.51 -12.88 72.45
C PHE A 84 -61.53 -11.71 72.61
N THR A 85 -61.09 -11.49 73.85
CA THR A 85 -59.97 -10.61 74.19
C THR A 85 -58.78 -11.49 74.59
N GLU A 86 -57.63 -11.27 73.94
CA GLU A 86 -56.21 -11.53 74.29
C GLU A 86 -55.76 -12.77 75.11
N THR A 87 -56.60 -13.74 75.49
CA THR A 87 -56.17 -14.93 76.25
C THR A 87 -56.92 -16.20 75.85
N ILE A 88 -57.00 -16.51 74.54
CA ILE A 88 -57.49 -17.82 74.10
C ILE A 88 -56.35 -18.82 74.22
N SER A 89 -56.58 -19.89 74.97
CA SER A 89 -55.61 -20.97 75.11
C SER A 89 -55.46 -21.75 73.80
N ILE A 90 -54.29 -22.35 73.60
CA ILE A 90 -54.04 -23.19 72.42
C ILE A 90 -54.98 -24.42 72.37
N GLU A 91 -55.52 -24.83 73.52
CA GLU A 91 -56.52 -25.91 73.64
C GLU A 91 -57.85 -25.50 73.01
N GLU A 92 -58.32 -24.28 73.26
CA GLU A 92 -59.59 -23.77 72.72
C GLU A 92 -59.51 -23.48 71.21
N ILE A 93 -58.37 -22.99 70.71
CA ILE A 93 -58.17 -22.69 69.28
C ILE A 93 -58.17 -23.97 68.46
N ILE A 94 -57.57 -25.04 69.00
CA ILE A 94 -57.36 -26.28 68.27
C ILE A 94 -58.66 -27.06 68.08
N ASP A 95 -59.54 -27.04 69.08
CA ASP A 95 -60.89 -27.58 68.97
C ASP A 95 -61.76 -26.74 68.02
N TYR A 96 -61.62 -25.42 68.03
CA TYR A 96 -62.38 -24.52 67.13
C TYR A 96 -61.91 -24.59 65.67
N GLU A 97 -60.61 -24.75 65.43
CA GLU A 97 -59.96 -24.73 64.11
C GLU A 97 -59.70 -26.13 63.54
N ASN A 98 -60.09 -27.17 64.26
CA ASN A 98 -60.01 -28.56 63.84
C ASN A 98 -58.56 -28.99 63.48
N ILE A 99 -57.59 -28.55 64.29
CA ILE A 99 -56.16 -28.79 64.07
C ILE A 99 -55.78 -30.20 64.52
N SER A 100 -54.81 -30.83 63.86
CA SER A 100 -54.41 -32.19 64.22
C SER A 100 -53.78 -32.26 65.62
N ILE A 101 -54.03 -33.37 66.33
CA ILE A 101 -53.41 -33.70 67.64
C ILE A 101 -51.87 -33.61 67.57
N ARG A 102 -51.30 -33.90 66.40
CA ARG A 102 -49.85 -33.78 66.18
C ARG A 102 -49.39 -32.33 66.27
N SER A 103 -50.08 -31.41 65.62
CA SER A 103 -49.79 -29.98 65.65
C SER A 103 -50.09 -29.35 67.01
N TYR A 104 -51.13 -29.83 67.71
CA TYR A 104 -51.37 -29.51 69.13
C TYR A 104 -50.17 -29.85 70.01
N ASN A 105 -49.64 -31.06 69.89
CA ASN A 105 -48.50 -31.51 70.68
C ASN A 105 -47.22 -30.72 70.35
N VAL A 106 -47.07 -30.23 69.12
CA VAL A 106 -45.98 -29.31 68.74
C VAL A 106 -46.09 -28.01 69.53
N CYS A 107 -47.27 -27.37 69.57
CA CYS A 107 -47.46 -26.14 70.34
C CYS A 107 -47.22 -26.37 71.85
N LYS A 108 -47.82 -27.42 72.42
CA LYS A 108 -47.71 -27.75 73.85
C LYS A 108 -46.27 -28.04 74.28
N SER A 109 -45.54 -28.83 73.51
CA SER A 109 -44.15 -29.22 73.84
C SER A 109 -43.13 -28.09 73.69
N ASN A 110 -43.49 -27.01 72.98
CA ASN A 110 -42.63 -25.84 72.77
C ASN A 110 -43.16 -24.58 73.48
N SER A 111 -44.05 -24.74 74.47
CA SER A 111 -44.60 -23.66 75.30
C SER A 111 -45.35 -22.55 74.54
N LEU A 112 -45.94 -22.87 73.38
CA LEU A 112 -46.86 -21.99 72.66
C LEU A 112 -48.27 -22.22 73.20
N ARG A 113 -48.62 -21.48 74.26
CA ARG A 113 -49.77 -21.76 75.14
C ARG A 113 -51.05 -21.03 74.74
N ASP A 114 -50.96 -20.04 73.86
CA ASP A 114 -52.06 -19.18 73.44
C ASP A 114 -51.88 -18.71 71.98
N LEU A 115 -52.91 -18.08 71.40
CA LEU A 115 -52.85 -17.56 70.03
C LEU A 115 -51.70 -16.56 69.86
N LYS A 116 -51.47 -15.72 70.86
CA LYS A 116 -50.49 -14.64 70.83
C LYS A 116 -49.07 -15.18 70.69
N SER A 117 -48.67 -16.10 71.56
CA SER A 117 -47.36 -16.76 71.51
C SER A 117 -47.14 -17.55 70.21
N LEU A 118 -48.20 -18.18 69.67
CA LEU A 118 -48.14 -18.85 68.38
C LEU A 118 -47.91 -17.88 67.22
N LEU A 119 -48.64 -16.76 67.19
CA LEU A 119 -48.52 -15.70 66.18
C LEU A 119 -47.18 -14.98 66.27
N GLU A 120 -46.71 -14.63 67.48
CA GLU A 120 -45.40 -14.03 67.71
C GLU A 120 -44.26 -14.95 67.24
N TYR A 121 -44.35 -16.25 67.54
CA TYR A 121 -43.37 -17.21 67.06
C TYR A 121 -43.35 -17.28 65.53
N TYR A 122 -44.51 -17.34 64.88
CA TYR A 122 -44.61 -17.37 63.42
C TYR A 122 -44.13 -16.06 62.79
N GLN A 123 -44.42 -14.90 63.39
CA GLN A 123 -43.94 -13.62 62.89
C GLN A 123 -42.41 -13.53 62.89
N ASN A 124 -41.77 -14.02 63.96
CA ASN A 124 -40.32 -13.99 64.13
C ASN A 124 -39.58 -15.03 63.27
N ASN A 125 -40.17 -16.21 63.03
CA ASN A 125 -39.47 -17.32 62.39
C ASN A 125 -39.99 -17.66 60.99
N LYS A 126 -41.21 -17.24 60.62
CA LYS A 126 -41.94 -17.58 59.38
C LYS A 126 -42.12 -19.08 59.11
N THR A 127 -41.70 -19.94 60.04
CA THR A 127 -41.81 -21.40 59.99
C THR A 127 -41.79 -21.98 61.40
N PHE A 128 -42.46 -23.12 61.59
CA PHE A 128 -42.45 -23.94 62.79
C PHE A 128 -41.50 -25.14 62.71
N LEU A 129 -40.80 -25.34 61.58
CA LEU A 129 -39.89 -26.49 61.41
C LEU A 129 -38.75 -26.52 62.45
N ASN A 130 -38.42 -25.39 63.06
CA ASN A 130 -37.40 -25.29 64.09
C ASN A 130 -37.88 -25.73 65.48
N LEU A 131 -39.18 -25.99 65.65
CA LEU A 131 -39.75 -26.49 66.90
C LEU A 131 -39.55 -27.99 67.05
N ARG A 132 -39.30 -28.41 68.29
CA ARG A 132 -39.13 -29.83 68.61
C ARG A 132 -40.40 -30.58 68.20
N ASN A 133 -40.22 -31.70 67.48
CA ASN A 133 -41.27 -32.58 66.98
C ASN A 133 -42.17 -32.00 65.86
N CYS A 134 -41.84 -30.84 65.28
CA CYS A 134 -42.60 -30.27 64.16
C CYS A 134 -42.17 -30.87 62.81
N GLY A 135 -43.04 -31.68 62.21
CA GLY A 135 -42.86 -32.19 60.83
C GLY A 135 -43.48 -31.25 59.79
N SER A 136 -43.24 -31.52 58.50
CA SER A 136 -43.72 -30.70 57.38
C SER A 136 -45.24 -30.44 57.41
N LYS A 137 -46.04 -31.47 57.70
CA LYS A 137 -47.51 -31.35 57.82
C LYS A 137 -47.96 -30.47 58.99
N SER A 138 -47.31 -30.60 60.15
CA SER A 138 -47.62 -29.77 61.31
C SER A 138 -47.18 -28.32 61.12
N ASN A 139 -46.06 -28.10 60.44
CA ASN A 139 -45.64 -26.77 60.04
C ASN A 139 -46.66 -26.11 59.11
N GLU A 140 -47.17 -26.84 58.11
CA GLU A 140 -48.16 -26.31 57.17
C GLU A 140 -49.49 -25.97 57.87
N GLU A 141 -50.00 -26.87 58.73
CA GLU A 141 -51.22 -26.62 59.51
C GLU A 141 -51.10 -25.37 60.40
N LEU A 142 -50.00 -25.25 61.17
CA LEU A 142 -49.80 -24.11 62.06
C LEU A 142 -49.53 -22.81 61.30
N THR A 143 -48.85 -22.88 60.16
CA THR A 143 -48.62 -21.74 59.25
C THR A 143 -49.94 -21.23 58.69
N ASN A 144 -50.79 -22.13 58.18
CA ASN A 144 -52.10 -21.77 57.65
C ASN A 144 -53.01 -21.19 58.74
N LEU A 145 -52.94 -21.73 59.96
CA LEU A 145 -53.62 -21.15 61.11
C LEU A 145 -53.15 -19.70 61.36
N CYS A 146 -51.84 -19.46 61.43
CA CYS A 146 -51.32 -18.12 61.67
C CYS A 146 -51.71 -17.14 60.56
N LEU A 147 -51.65 -17.56 59.29
CA LEU A 147 -52.09 -16.74 58.16
C LEU A 147 -53.59 -16.38 58.25
N LYS A 148 -54.43 -17.27 58.77
CA LYS A 148 -55.87 -17.02 58.99
C LYS A 148 -56.13 -15.90 60.02
N TYR A 149 -55.29 -15.80 61.05
CA TYR A 149 -55.45 -14.84 62.15
C TYR A 149 -54.62 -13.55 61.98
N ILE A 150 -53.57 -13.58 61.16
CA ILE A 150 -52.79 -12.37 60.79
C ILE A 150 -53.64 -11.37 59.98
N ASP A 151 -54.62 -11.84 59.21
CA ASP A 151 -55.51 -10.97 58.41
C ASP A 151 -56.70 -10.39 59.19
N LYS A 152 -56.87 -10.69 60.49
CA LYS A 152 -58.08 -10.33 61.24
C LYS A 152 -57.92 -9.42 62.47
N GLU A 153 -56.73 -8.91 62.79
CA GLU A 153 -56.60 -7.83 63.78
C GLU A 153 -55.60 -6.74 63.35
N ASN A 154 -56.11 -5.51 63.24
CA ASN A 154 -55.31 -4.30 63.36
C ASN A 154 -54.88 -4.14 64.83
N ILE A 155 -53.74 -4.70 65.22
CA ILE A 155 -52.95 -4.17 66.33
C ILE A 155 -51.90 -3.24 65.73
N THR A 156 -52.30 -1.98 65.58
CA THR A 156 -51.36 -0.87 65.40
C THR A 156 -50.52 -0.67 66.66
N LYS A 157 -49.21 -0.49 66.44
CA LYS A 157 -48.21 0.07 67.37
C LYS A 157 -47.76 -0.81 68.54
N LEU A 158 -46.90 -1.77 68.24
CA LEU A 158 -45.61 -1.84 68.94
C LEU A 158 -44.51 -1.76 67.89
N THR A 159 -43.73 -0.70 67.98
CA THR A 159 -42.51 -0.46 67.22
C THR A 159 -41.55 -1.63 67.42
N VAL A 160 -41.56 -2.60 66.50
CA VAL A 160 -40.35 -3.37 66.22
C VAL A 160 -39.54 -2.49 65.28
N PRO A 161 -38.29 -2.12 65.61
CA PRO A 161 -37.45 -1.41 64.66
C PRO A 161 -37.36 -2.31 63.43
N THR A 162 -37.91 -1.85 62.30
CA THR A 162 -37.49 -2.33 60.99
C THR A 162 -35.98 -2.32 61.04
N ARG A 163 -35.32 -3.48 60.91
CA ARG A 163 -33.92 -3.47 60.50
C ARG A 163 -33.96 -2.81 59.13
N GLU A 164 -33.76 -1.50 59.10
CA GLU A 164 -33.55 -0.78 57.85
C GLU A 164 -32.45 -1.55 57.13
N ASN A 165 -32.73 -1.96 55.89
CA ASN A 165 -31.73 -2.64 55.08
C ASN A 165 -30.47 -1.75 55.10
N PRO A 166 -29.32 -2.25 55.61
CA PRO A 166 -28.15 -1.43 55.91
C PRO A 166 -27.60 -0.72 54.67
N PHE A 167 -27.93 -1.22 53.48
CA PHE A 167 -27.55 -0.62 52.21
C PHE A 167 -28.42 0.57 51.79
N VAL A 168 -29.64 0.74 52.31
CA VAL A 168 -30.53 1.86 51.95
C VAL A 168 -29.89 3.18 52.35
N ALA A 169 -29.49 3.31 53.62
CA ALA A 169 -28.80 4.51 54.11
C ALA A 169 -27.45 4.69 53.40
N LEU A 170 -26.64 3.63 53.34
CA LEU A 170 -25.29 3.66 52.74
C LEU A 170 -25.30 4.12 51.27
N ILE A 171 -26.19 3.56 50.44
CA ILE A 171 -26.27 3.87 49.01
C ILE A 171 -26.81 5.29 48.79
N SER A 172 -27.75 5.75 49.62
CA SER A 172 -28.30 7.10 49.54
C SER A 172 -27.23 8.18 49.77
N THR A 173 -26.28 7.92 50.66
CA THR A 173 -25.19 8.84 51.03
C THR A 173 -23.99 8.82 50.08
N LEU A 174 -23.91 7.86 49.13
CA LEU A 174 -22.78 7.78 48.21
C LEU A 174 -22.65 9.05 47.35
N THR A 175 -21.44 9.60 47.30
CA THR A 175 -21.09 10.72 46.41
C THR A 175 -21.09 10.29 44.95
N ARG A 176 -21.05 11.26 44.03
CA ARG A 176 -20.96 10.98 42.59
C ARG A 176 -19.74 10.11 42.25
N SER A 177 -18.55 10.49 42.72
CA SER A 177 -17.30 9.75 42.45
C SER A 177 -17.33 8.34 43.03
N GLN A 178 -17.87 8.15 44.25
CA GLN A 178 -18.07 6.82 44.84
C GLN A 178 -19.01 5.94 44.00
N ARG A 179 -20.13 6.50 43.51
CA ARG A 179 -21.06 5.80 42.62
C ARG A 179 -20.39 5.42 41.30
N GLU A 180 -19.57 6.30 40.73
CA GLU A 180 -18.83 6.02 39.50
C GLU A 180 -17.84 4.86 39.69
N VAL A 181 -17.06 4.85 40.78
CA VAL A 181 -16.15 3.73 41.12
C VAL A 181 -16.92 2.41 41.29
N ILE A 182 -18.05 2.42 42.00
CA ILE A 182 -18.89 1.24 42.18
C ILE A 182 -19.49 0.77 40.85
N ASN A 183 -19.96 1.68 40.00
CA ASN A 183 -20.48 1.34 38.67
C ASN A 183 -19.43 0.63 37.82
N SER A 184 -18.20 1.16 37.79
CA SER A 184 -17.10 0.55 37.04
C SER A 184 -16.72 -0.84 37.60
N PHE A 185 -16.81 -1.03 38.92
CA PHE A 185 -16.64 -2.34 39.56
C PHE A 185 -17.74 -3.33 39.17
N ILE A 186 -19.02 -2.92 39.21
CA ILE A 186 -20.16 -3.77 38.84
C ILE A 186 -20.02 -4.20 37.37
N GLU A 187 -19.77 -3.24 36.48
CA GLU A 187 -19.63 -3.51 35.04
C GLU A 187 -18.46 -4.47 34.79
N SER A 188 -17.30 -4.23 35.39
CA SER A 188 -16.12 -5.08 35.24
C SER A 188 -16.35 -6.49 35.78
N ASN A 189 -16.98 -6.66 36.95
CA ASN A 189 -17.27 -7.98 37.51
C ASN A 189 -18.38 -8.70 36.75
N SER A 190 -19.37 -7.98 36.19
CA SER A 190 -20.40 -8.59 35.36
C SER A 190 -19.82 -9.24 34.09
N ASN A 191 -18.77 -8.63 33.53
CA ASN A 191 -18.07 -9.14 32.36
C ASN A 191 -17.27 -10.42 32.65
N ASN A 192 -16.95 -10.71 33.92
CA ASN A 192 -16.26 -11.93 34.33
C ASN A 192 -17.18 -13.12 34.58
N LEU A 193 -18.48 -12.88 34.69
CA LEU A 193 -19.44 -13.95 34.91
C LEU A 193 -19.46 -14.86 33.70
N SER A 194 -19.77 -16.14 33.92
CA SER A 194 -20.08 -17.06 32.85
C SER A 194 -21.15 -16.47 31.92
N ASN A 195 -21.09 -16.77 30.62
CA ASN A 195 -22.03 -16.22 29.63
C ASN A 195 -23.49 -16.38 30.07
N ARG A 196 -23.83 -17.49 30.74
CA ARG A 196 -25.17 -17.72 31.29
C ARG A 196 -25.50 -16.76 32.43
N SER A 197 -24.63 -16.61 33.43
CA SER A 197 -24.84 -15.73 34.58
C SER A 197 -24.83 -14.26 34.18
N LYS A 198 -23.93 -13.86 33.29
CA LYS A 198 -23.89 -12.52 32.69
C LYS A 198 -25.21 -12.20 31.99
N ASN A 199 -25.66 -13.06 31.07
CA ASN A 199 -26.90 -12.84 30.33
C ASN A 199 -28.12 -12.83 31.26
N ALA A 200 -28.13 -13.65 32.30
CA ALA A 200 -29.21 -13.68 33.30
C ALA A 200 -29.31 -12.35 34.07
N ILE A 201 -28.21 -11.86 34.64
CA ILE A 201 -28.18 -10.58 35.37
C ILE A 201 -28.47 -9.40 34.44
N VAL A 202 -27.83 -9.34 33.28
CA VAL A 202 -28.01 -8.23 32.33
C VAL A 202 -29.46 -8.17 31.85
N SER A 203 -30.08 -9.31 31.57
CA SER A 203 -31.50 -9.40 31.21
C SER A 203 -32.41 -8.96 32.36
N PHE A 204 -32.16 -9.43 33.58
CA PHE A 204 -32.92 -9.05 34.77
C PHE A 204 -32.87 -7.54 35.03
N LEU A 205 -31.69 -6.93 34.89
CA LEU A 205 -31.47 -5.51 35.05
C LEU A 205 -31.77 -4.68 33.79
N LYS A 206 -32.36 -5.28 32.76
CA LYS A 206 -32.72 -4.62 31.49
C LYS A 206 -31.56 -3.86 30.84
N GLY A 207 -30.34 -4.42 30.94
CA GLY A 207 -29.12 -3.84 30.38
C GLY A 207 -28.49 -2.72 31.21
N ASN A 208 -29.09 -2.29 32.32
CA ASN A 208 -28.59 -1.19 33.13
C ASN A 208 -27.88 -1.68 34.40
N LEU A 209 -26.55 -1.69 34.37
CA LEU A 209 -25.71 -2.16 35.49
C LEU A 209 -25.28 -1.06 36.46
N LYS A 210 -25.92 0.12 36.43
CA LYS A 210 -25.60 1.19 37.38
C LYS A 210 -26.07 0.82 38.79
N ILE A 211 -25.31 1.22 39.81
CA ILE A 211 -25.55 0.96 41.23
C ILE A 211 -26.97 1.32 41.66
N ARG A 212 -27.55 2.38 41.12
CA ARG A 212 -28.95 2.73 41.40
C ARG A 212 -29.92 1.61 40.98
N ASN A 213 -29.78 1.11 39.76
CA ASN A 213 -30.63 0.03 39.25
C ASN A 213 -30.35 -1.30 39.95
N VAL A 214 -29.08 -1.60 40.24
CA VAL A 214 -28.70 -2.78 41.02
C VAL A 214 -29.26 -2.69 42.44
N SER A 215 -29.22 -1.52 43.07
CA SER A 215 -29.79 -1.29 44.39
C SER A 215 -31.28 -1.56 44.39
N ASP A 216 -32.02 -0.82 43.56
CA ASP A 216 -33.49 -0.81 43.55
C ASP A 216 -34.08 -2.20 43.26
N ASN A 217 -33.41 -3.01 42.44
CA ASN A 217 -33.92 -4.33 42.04
C ASN A 217 -33.33 -5.50 42.82
N ILE A 218 -32.15 -5.36 43.43
CA ILE A 218 -31.40 -6.47 44.06
C ILE A 218 -31.05 -6.16 45.51
N LEU A 219 -30.32 -5.08 45.80
CA LEU A 219 -29.70 -4.89 47.13
C LEU A 219 -30.69 -4.41 48.19
N THR A 220 -31.64 -3.55 47.81
CA THR A 220 -32.62 -2.93 48.72
C THR A 220 -34.03 -3.48 48.55
N ASN A 221 -34.22 -4.47 47.68
CA ASN A 221 -35.50 -5.13 47.46
C ASN A 221 -35.62 -6.37 48.35
N ASP A 222 -36.34 -6.25 49.47
CA ASP A 222 -36.52 -7.34 50.44
C ASP A 222 -37.31 -8.54 49.87
N GLN A 223 -37.97 -8.38 48.72
CA GLN A 223 -38.69 -9.44 48.01
C GLN A 223 -37.83 -10.12 46.93
N PHE A 224 -36.61 -9.64 46.67
CA PHE A 224 -35.76 -10.19 45.63
C PHE A 224 -35.22 -11.58 46.03
N SER A 225 -35.45 -12.56 45.17
CA SER A 225 -34.77 -13.86 45.19
C SER A 225 -34.04 -14.10 43.88
N ILE A 226 -32.83 -14.66 43.93
CA ILE A 226 -32.08 -15.01 42.72
C ILE A 226 -32.81 -16.06 41.88
N LYS A 227 -33.70 -16.85 42.51
CA LYS A 227 -34.58 -17.80 41.83
C LYS A 227 -35.61 -17.13 40.92
N ASP A 228 -35.87 -15.84 41.10
CA ASP A 228 -36.79 -15.06 40.29
C ASP A 228 -36.18 -14.68 38.93
N ILE A 229 -34.85 -14.79 38.80
CA ILE A 229 -34.15 -14.57 37.54
C ILE A 229 -34.42 -15.75 36.60
N LYS A 230 -35.06 -15.47 35.46
CA LYS A 230 -35.39 -16.49 34.46
C LYS A 230 -34.15 -17.24 33.98
N ASN A 231 -34.29 -18.55 33.77
CA ASN A 231 -33.26 -19.43 33.20
C ASN A 231 -31.97 -19.57 34.05
N VAL A 232 -32.05 -19.35 35.36
CA VAL A 232 -30.95 -19.55 36.30
C VAL A 232 -31.03 -20.94 36.94
N GLY A 233 -29.99 -21.75 36.76
CA GLY A 233 -29.80 -23.03 37.45
C GLY A 233 -28.85 -22.91 38.65
N THR A 234 -28.70 -23.97 39.44
CA THR A 234 -27.92 -23.96 40.71
C THR A 234 -26.51 -23.39 40.60
N LYS A 235 -25.72 -23.76 39.58
CA LYS A 235 -24.38 -23.20 39.35
C LYS A 235 -24.40 -21.69 39.07
N THR A 236 -25.40 -21.25 38.30
CA THR A 236 -25.62 -19.84 37.97
C THR A 236 -26.07 -19.06 39.21
N THR A 237 -26.90 -19.67 40.08
CA THR A 237 -27.30 -19.08 41.37
C THR A 237 -26.08 -18.78 42.23
N ASN A 238 -25.19 -19.75 42.47
CA ASN A 238 -24.00 -19.56 43.31
C ASN A 238 -23.08 -18.48 42.75
N GLU A 239 -22.88 -18.43 41.44
CA GLU A 239 -22.04 -17.42 40.79
C GLU A 239 -22.64 -16.01 40.91
N ILE A 240 -23.98 -15.89 40.76
CA ILE A 240 -24.71 -14.63 40.96
C ILE A 240 -24.69 -14.19 42.43
N GLU A 241 -24.82 -15.12 43.38
CA GLU A 241 -24.69 -14.84 44.82
C GLU A 241 -23.32 -14.24 45.14
N GLN A 242 -22.24 -14.90 44.70
CA GLN A 242 -20.87 -14.42 44.89
C GLN A 242 -20.66 -13.03 44.25
N PHE A 243 -21.22 -12.80 43.08
CA PHE A 243 -21.20 -11.49 42.43
C PHE A 243 -21.90 -10.42 43.28
N ILE A 244 -23.12 -10.68 43.74
CA ILE A 244 -23.88 -9.74 44.57
C ILE A 244 -23.15 -9.47 45.89
N ASP A 245 -22.61 -10.50 46.53
CA ASP A 245 -21.87 -10.34 47.79
C ASP A 245 -20.57 -9.56 47.60
N SER A 246 -19.86 -9.76 46.48
CA SER A 246 -18.69 -8.93 46.14
C SER A 246 -19.04 -7.46 45.97
N ILE A 247 -20.22 -7.15 45.40
CA ILE A 247 -20.72 -5.78 45.25
C ILE A 247 -21.02 -5.18 46.62
N LYS A 248 -21.72 -5.90 47.49
CA LYS A 248 -22.04 -5.45 48.86
C LYS A 248 -20.78 -5.07 49.62
N VAL A 249 -19.78 -5.97 49.65
CA VAL A 249 -18.49 -5.72 50.30
C VAL A 249 -17.80 -4.49 49.70
N PHE A 250 -17.80 -4.35 48.37
CA PHE A 250 -17.15 -3.21 47.73
C PHE A 250 -17.86 -1.88 48.02
N ILE A 251 -19.20 -1.86 48.08
CA ILE A 251 -19.98 -0.67 48.47
C ILE A 251 -19.61 -0.24 49.89
N GLU A 252 -19.49 -1.18 50.83
CA GLU A 252 -19.10 -0.86 52.22
C GLU A 252 -17.69 -0.27 52.31
N ILE A 253 -16.75 -0.78 51.51
CA ILE A 253 -15.39 -0.24 51.45
C ILE A 253 -15.40 1.16 50.86
N VAL A 254 -16.03 1.35 49.69
CA VAL A 254 -16.07 2.63 48.97
C VAL A 254 -16.84 3.69 49.75
N GLY A 255 -17.95 3.33 50.40
CA GLY A 255 -18.80 4.25 51.16
C GLY A 255 -18.10 4.89 52.36
N LYS A 256 -17.03 4.27 52.88
CA LYS A 256 -16.23 4.79 54.00
C LYS A 256 -15.08 5.70 53.55
N VAL A 257 -14.88 5.87 52.25
CA VAL A 257 -13.70 6.57 51.70
C VAL A 257 -14.12 7.96 51.24
N GLU A 258 -13.67 8.97 51.98
CA GLU A 258 -14.00 10.37 51.73
C GLU A 258 -13.05 11.06 50.72
N ASN A 259 -11.80 10.60 50.63
CA ASN A 259 -10.77 11.20 49.79
C ASN A 259 -10.80 10.60 48.37
N GLU A 260 -10.90 11.46 47.35
CA GLU A 260 -10.89 11.09 45.93
C GLU A 260 -9.63 10.33 45.50
N SER A 261 -8.43 10.69 45.99
CA SER A 261 -7.20 9.94 45.68
C SER A 261 -7.25 8.51 46.21
N LYS A 262 -7.82 8.32 47.40
CA LYS A 262 -8.04 6.99 47.98
C LYS A 262 -9.10 6.19 47.23
N LEU A 263 -10.13 6.84 46.68
CA LEU A 263 -11.11 6.20 45.80
C LEU A 263 -10.47 5.72 44.49
N ILE A 264 -9.63 6.56 43.88
CA ILE A 264 -8.82 6.20 42.71
C ILE A 264 -7.91 5.01 43.05
N ALA A 265 -7.22 5.05 44.19
CA ALA A 265 -6.37 3.95 44.63
C ALA A 265 -7.11 2.63 44.79
N LEU A 266 -8.31 2.66 45.36
CA LEU A 266 -9.15 1.46 45.47
C LEU A 266 -9.58 0.92 44.12
N LYS A 267 -10.03 1.80 43.21
CA LYS A 267 -10.40 1.46 41.84
C LYS A 267 -9.21 0.82 41.10
N ASN A 268 -8.06 1.46 41.12
CA ASN A 268 -6.85 1.00 40.44
C ASN A 268 -6.34 -0.32 41.03
N LYS A 269 -6.30 -0.43 42.37
CA LYS A 269 -5.89 -1.67 43.07
C LYS A 269 -6.77 -2.84 42.65
N PHE A 270 -8.08 -2.63 42.53
CA PHE A 270 -8.99 -3.66 42.06
C PHE A 270 -8.65 -4.13 40.64
N TYR A 271 -8.50 -3.20 39.68
CA TYR A 271 -8.17 -3.58 38.29
C TYR A 271 -6.83 -4.28 38.14
N ILE A 272 -5.81 -3.80 38.87
CA ILE A 272 -4.47 -4.39 38.85
C ILE A 272 -4.52 -5.80 39.45
N ASN A 273 -5.05 -5.97 40.67
CA ASN A 273 -5.08 -7.27 41.34
C ASN A 273 -5.95 -8.32 40.64
N LYS A 274 -6.94 -7.87 39.87
CA LYS A 274 -7.77 -8.75 39.03
C LYS A 274 -7.00 -9.30 37.83
N THR A 275 -5.99 -8.56 37.35
CA THR A 275 -5.21 -8.92 36.16
C THR A 275 -3.86 -9.54 36.53
N PHE A 276 -3.25 -9.08 37.62
CA PHE A 276 -1.92 -9.46 38.06
C PHE A 276 -1.92 -9.84 39.55
N LEU A 277 -1.16 -10.88 39.89
CA LEU A 277 -0.93 -11.29 41.26
C LEU A 277 0.25 -10.49 41.83
N ILE A 278 -0.01 -9.28 42.33
CA ILE A 278 0.99 -8.41 42.94
C ILE A 278 0.66 -8.25 44.42
N SER A 279 1.61 -8.55 45.30
CA SER A 279 1.41 -8.54 46.75
C SER A 279 1.27 -7.13 47.31
N GLU A 280 2.13 -6.20 46.86
CA GLU A 280 2.15 -4.81 47.31
C GLU A 280 2.30 -3.86 46.12
N ILE A 281 1.37 -2.91 46.02
CA ILE A 281 1.40 -1.86 45.00
C ILE A 281 1.56 -0.54 45.75
N PRO A 282 2.59 0.28 45.46
CA PRO A 282 2.78 1.56 46.14
C PRO A 282 1.58 2.48 45.96
N ASN A 283 1.23 3.24 47.00
CA ASN A 283 0.14 4.22 46.93
C ASN A 283 0.36 5.25 45.81
N GLU A 284 1.61 5.60 45.52
CA GLU A 284 1.97 6.50 44.40
C GLU A 284 1.52 5.96 43.04
N ILE A 285 1.51 4.64 42.84
CA ILE A 285 1.00 4.00 41.62
C ILE A 285 -0.53 3.94 41.66
N LEU A 286 -1.09 3.59 42.82
CA LEU A 286 -2.53 3.40 42.98
C LEU A 286 -3.30 4.72 42.87
N GLU A 287 -2.81 5.80 43.49
CA GLU A 287 -3.44 7.12 43.48
C GLU A 287 -3.21 7.87 42.17
N ASN A 288 -2.26 7.42 41.33
CA ASN A 288 -1.95 8.03 40.05
C ASN A 288 -2.83 7.46 38.92
N LEU A 289 -3.25 8.34 38.02
CA LEU A 289 -4.03 8.00 36.82
C LEU A 289 -3.15 7.72 35.59
N SER A 290 -1.83 7.76 35.76
CA SER A 290 -0.86 7.57 34.69
C SER A 290 -0.80 6.13 34.19
N ILE A 291 -1.25 5.91 32.96
CA ILE A 291 -1.11 4.59 32.31
C ILE A 291 0.36 4.25 32.05
N PHE A 292 1.21 5.25 31.79
CA PHE A 292 2.64 5.05 31.52
C PHE A 292 3.39 4.61 32.76
N ASN A 293 3.21 5.34 33.86
CA ASN A 293 3.85 5.02 35.14
C ASN A 293 3.42 3.63 35.64
N LEU A 294 2.14 3.29 35.48
CA LEU A 294 1.62 1.96 35.79
C LEU A 294 2.27 0.86 34.94
N VAL A 295 2.38 1.05 33.61
CA VAL A 295 3.03 0.07 32.73
C VAL A 295 4.50 -0.11 33.11
N ASP A 296 5.22 0.96 33.41
CA ASP A 296 6.63 0.90 33.84
C ASP A 296 6.78 0.12 35.16
N PHE A 297 5.90 0.40 36.13
CA PHE A 297 5.83 -0.35 37.39
C PHE A 297 5.62 -1.85 37.15
N LEU A 298 4.70 -2.23 36.25
CA LEU A 298 4.41 -3.63 35.95
C LEU A 298 5.59 -4.34 35.25
N ILE A 299 6.30 -3.65 34.35
CA ILE A 299 7.50 -4.18 33.70
C ILE A 299 8.60 -4.39 34.74
N LYS A 300 8.88 -3.39 35.58
CA LYS A 300 9.94 -3.46 36.60
C LYS A 300 9.69 -4.53 37.66
N ASN A 301 8.44 -4.83 37.97
CA ASN A 301 8.06 -5.83 38.98
C ASN A 301 7.79 -7.24 38.40
N ASN A 302 8.15 -7.51 37.14
CA ASN A 302 7.88 -8.80 36.48
C ASN A 302 6.40 -9.21 36.53
N ALA A 303 5.48 -8.26 36.51
CA ALA A 303 4.05 -8.54 36.59
C ALA A 303 3.48 -9.00 35.24
N LEU A 304 3.97 -8.42 34.14
CA LEU A 304 3.52 -8.78 32.78
C LEU A 304 3.98 -10.20 32.38
N PHE A 305 5.19 -10.58 32.76
CA PHE A 305 5.81 -11.83 32.35
C PHE A 305 6.60 -12.45 33.50
N LYS A 306 6.74 -13.78 33.51
CA LYS A 306 7.60 -14.46 34.48
C LYS A 306 9.02 -13.87 34.42
N SER A 307 9.72 -13.81 35.55
CA SER A 307 11.05 -13.19 35.69
C SER A 307 12.00 -13.47 34.49
N HIS A 308 12.21 -14.72 34.11
CA HIS A 308 13.08 -15.07 32.97
C HIS A 308 12.58 -14.51 31.62
N GLN A 309 11.27 -14.51 31.38
CA GLN A 309 10.67 -13.94 30.16
C GLN A 309 10.77 -12.42 30.17
N ASN A 310 10.56 -11.80 31.32
CA ASN A 310 10.63 -10.36 31.48
C ASN A 310 12.04 -9.81 31.22
N ILE A 311 13.09 -10.55 31.64
CA ILE A 311 14.48 -10.17 31.31
C ILE A 311 14.73 -10.24 29.79
N VAL A 312 14.25 -11.30 29.11
CA VAL A 312 14.34 -11.39 27.64
C VAL A 312 13.60 -10.22 27.00
N PHE A 313 12.36 -9.95 27.44
CA PHE A 313 11.53 -8.86 26.93
C PHE A 313 12.26 -7.51 27.05
N GLN A 314 12.74 -7.15 28.26
CA GLN A 314 13.45 -5.90 28.48
C GLN A 314 14.76 -5.78 27.71
N LYS A 315 15.51 -6.87 27.53
CA LYS A 315 16.80 -6.83 26.81
C LYS A 315 16.69 -6.89 25.29
N SER A 316 15.55 -7.34 24.75
CA SER A 316 15.42 -7.66 23.31
C SER A 316 14.29 -6.91 22.60
N VAL A 317 13.56 -6.04 23.31
CA VAL A 317 12.51 -5.15 22.81
C VAL A 317 12.87 -3.71 23.18
N LYS A 318 12.61 -2.76 22.28
CA LYS A 318 12.88 -1.32 22.42
C LYS A 318 11.85 -0.62 23.31
N ILE A 319 11.92 -0.91 24.60
CA ILE A 319 11.00 -0.35 25.60
C ILE A 319 11.42 1.06 25.99
N TYR A 320 12.70 1.25 26.26
CA TYR A 320 13.24 2.49 26.82
C TYR A 320 14.01 3.31 25.78
N LYS A 321 13.99 4.64 25.96
CA LYS A 321 14.80 5.57 25.16
C LYS A 321 16.29 5.35 25.47
N ASP A 322 17.11 5.39 24.43
CA ASP A 322 18.57 5.16 24.49
C ASP A 322 18.96 3.79 25.08
N GLN A 323 18.06 2.81 25.03
CA GLN A 323 18.32 1.46 25.49
C GLN A 323 19.39 0.77 24.62
N GLN A 324 20.36 0.11 25.27
CA GLN A 324 21.36 -0.67 24.55
C GLN A 324 20.71 -1.80 23.73
N GLU A 325 20.97 -1.81 22.42
CA GLU A 325 20.51 -2.87 21.53
C GLU A 325 21.39 -4.11 21.67
N LEU A 326 20.83 -5.19 22.23
CA LEU A 326 21.49 -6.49 22.38
C LEU A 326 21.01 -7.49 21.32
N THR A 327 21.94 -8.24 20.73
CA THR A 327 21.60 -9.35 19.83
C THR A 327 21.00 -10.51 20.62
N LEU A 328 20.14 -11.32 19.99
CA LEU A 328 19.60 -12.52 20.64
C LEU A 328 20.67 -13.51 21.09
N THR A 329 21.86 -13.48 20.46
CA THR A 329 23.01 -14.28 20.90
C THR A 329 23.57 -13.74 22.23
N GLN A 330 23.69 -12.42 22.39
CA GLN A 330 24.11 -11.80 23.66
C GLN A 330 23.07 -12.05 24.76
N VAL A 331 21.78 -11.82 24.48
CA VAL A 331 20.70 -12.11 25.43
C VAL A 331 20.69 -13.58 25.85
N GLY A 332 20.92 -14.50 24.90
CA GLY A 332 21.04 -15.93 25.19
C GLY A 332 22.22 -16.26 26.11
N LYS A 333 23.40 -15.67 25.88
CA LYS A 333 24.57 -15.84 26.75
C LYS A 333 24.31 -15.34 28.16
N ASP A 334 23.72 -14.15 28.30
CA ASP A 334 23.41 -13.54 29.61
C ASP A 334 22.46 -14.38 30.46
N LEU A 335 21.57 -15.14 29.82
CA LEU A 335 20.54 -15.94 30.47
C LEU A 335 20.83 -17.45 30.44
N ASN A 336 21.97 -17.85 29.90
CA ASN A 336 22.34 -19.25 29.66
C ASN A 336 21.26 -20.04 28.89
N ILE A 337 20.71 -19.43 27.82
CA ILE A 337 19.75 -20.05 26.91
C ILE A 337 20.21 -19.93 25.45
N THR A 338 19.69 -20.78 24.57
CA THR A 338 20.02 -20.68 23.15
C THR A 338 19.43 -19.42 22.51
N LYS A 339 20.06 -18.93 21.43
CA LYS A 339 19.54 -17.81 20.61
C LYS A 339 18.09 -18.06 20.17
N GLU A 340 17.79 -19.28 19.73
CA GLU A 340 16.45 -19.64 19.27
C GLU A 340 15.44 -19.64 20.43
N ARG A 341 15.85 -20.09 21.62
CA ARG A 341 15.00 -20.03 22.80
C ARG A 341 14.69 -18.58 23.20
N ALA A 342 15.70 -17.69 23.16
CA ALA A 342 15.49 -16.27 23.40
C ALA A 342 14.51 -15.65 22.36
N ARG A 343 14.65 -16.01 21.07
CA ARG A 343 13.72 -15.58 20.00
C ARG A 343 12.28 -16.00 20.28
N GLN A 344 12.06 -17.26 20.65
CA GLN A 344 10.73 -17.79 20.96
C GLN A 344 10.10 -17.08 22.16
N ILE A 345 10.88 -16.84 23.22
CA ILE A 345 10.41 -16.12 24.40
C ILE A 345 10.03 -14.69 24.03
N ARG A 346 10.89 -13.96 23.29
CA ARG A 346 10.60 -12.60 22.83
C ARG A 346 9.30 -12.54 22.03
N LYS A 347 9.15 -13.44 21.05
CA LYS A 347 7.94 -13.52 20.22
C LYS A 347 6.69 -13.72 21.07
N ASN A 348 6.71 -14.71 21.97
CA ASN A 348 5.58 -14.97 22.86
C ASN A 348 5.26 -13.75 23.75
N CYS A 349 6.28 -13.02 24.23
CA CYS A 349 6.08 -11.79 24.99
C CYS A 349 5.36 -10.73 24.15
N LEU A 350 5.80 -10.49 22.91
CA LEU A 350 5.16 -9.52 22.00
C LEU A 350 3.71 -9.91 21.66
N ASP A 351 3.47 -11.20 21.38
CA ASP A 351 2.13 -11.73 21.04
C ASP A 351 1.13 -11.57 22.21
N GLU A 352 1.58 -11.76 23.47
CA GLU A 352 0.73 -11.63 24.66
C GLU A 352 0.59 -10.18 25.17
N MET A 353 1.56 -9.32 24.87
CA MET A 353 1.68 -7.98 25.48
C MET A 353 0.42 -7.14 25.31
N PHE A 354 -0.14 -7.08 24.10
CA PHE A 354 -1.35 -6.29 23.83
C PHE A 354 -2.52 -6.72 24.71
N ASN A 355 -2.73 -8.03 24.87
CA ASN A 355 -3.82 -8.59 25.65
C ASN A 355 -3.62 -8.35 27.15
N LYS A 356 -2.39 -8.54 27.64
CA LYS A 356 -2.04 -8.30 29.05
C LYS A 356 -2.19 -6.84 29.46
N LEU A 357 -1.98 -5.91 28.54
CA LEU A 357 -2.11 -4.48 28.80
C LEU A 357 -3.52 -3.92 28.56
N GLN A 358 -4.48 -4.70 28.03
CA GLN A 358 -5.84 -4.21 27.77
C GLN A 358 -6.53 -3.59 29.00
N PHE A 359 -6.18 -4.04 30.21
CA PHE A 359 -6.79 -3.56 31.44
C PHE A 359 -6.57 -2.06 31.69
N ILE A 360 -5.52 -1.44 31.11
CA ILE A 360 -5.23 -0.01 31.28
C ILE A 360 -6.34 0.88 30.74
N LYS A 361 -7.20 0.36 29.85
CA LYS A 361 -8.41 1.03 29.36
C LYS A 361 -9.40 1.40 30.46
N ASN A 362 -9.29 0.78 31.64
CA ASN A 362 -10.15 1.04 32.78
C ASN A 362 -9.59 2.13 33.72
N ILE A 363 -8.39 2.63 33.44
CA ILE A 363 -7.75 3.73 34.17
C ILE A 363 -8.21 5.05 33.56
N ASP A 364 -8.57 6.02 34.38
CA ASP A 364 -9.11 7.30 33.90
C ASP A 364 -7.97 8.25 33.48
N GLU A 365 -7.39 8.02 32.30
CA GLU A 365 -6.32 8.86 31.74
C GLU A 365 -6.88 9.91 30.77
N ASN A 366 -6.64 11.19 31.06
CA ASN A 366 -7.04 12.30 30.19
C ASN A 366 -5.87 12.72 29.27
N LEU A 367 -5.77 12.05 28.12
CA LEU A 367 -4.70 12.26 27.15
C LEU A 367 -4.63 13.70 26.60
N LEU A 368 -5.77 14.34 26.37
CA LEU A 368 -5.84 15.70 25.82
C LEU A 368 -5.33 16.73 26.83
N GLN A 369 -5.84 16.68 28.07
CA GLN A 369 -5.47 17.67 29.08
C GLN A 369 -4.02 17.53 29.54
N LYS A 370 -3.50 16.31 29.65
CA LYS A 370 -2.13 16.08 30.15
C LYS A 370 -1.06 16.21 29.07
N TYR A 371 -1.34 15.74 27.85
CA TYR A 371 -0.32 15.60 26.81
C TYR A 371 -0.69 16.31 25.51
N GLY A 372 -1.86 16.95 25.41
CA GLY A 372 -2.30 17.59 24.17
C GLY A 372 -2.74 16.60 23.08
N ILE A 373 -2.96 15.33 23.42
CA ILE A 373 -3.32 14.29 22.43
C ILE A 373 -4.85 14.29 22.26
N ASP A 374 -5.31 14.82 21.13
CA ASP A 374 -6.74 14.84 20.77
C ASP A 374 -7.17 13.55 20.05
N ILE A 375 -7.97 12.75 20.74
CA ILE A 375 -8.50 11.47 20.24
C ILE A 375 -9.63 11.63 19.21
N ASN A 376 -10.06 12.86 18.91
CA ASN A 376 -11.01 13.13 17.82
C ASN A 376 -10.32 13.33 16.46
N GLN A 377 -8.98 13.43 16.44
CA GLN A 377 -8.23 13.54 15.20
C GLN A 377 -8.24 12.23 14.41
N ASP A 378 -8.04 12.34 13.10
CA ASP A 378 -7.97 11.19 12.19
C ASP A 378 -6.65 10.42 12.27
N PHE A 379 -5.61 11.09 12.79
CA PHE A 379 -4.25 10.59 12.84
C PHE A 379 -3.52 11.11 14.08
N ILE A 380 -2.88 10.22 14.82
CA ILE A 380 -2.07 10.55 16.00
C ILE A 380 -0.67 9.98 15.81
N ARG A 381 0.32 10.81 16.13
CA ARG A 381 1.75 10.47 16.19
C ARG A 381 2.36 11.15 17.41
N ILE A 382 3.44 10.55 17.91
CA ILE A 382 4.31 11.15 18.92
C ILE A 382 5.63 11.54 18.26
N ASP A 383 6.03 12.80 18.39
CA ASP A 383 7.38 13.28 18.09
C ASP A 383 8.27 13.24 19.34
N GLU A 384 9.55 13.58 19.19
CA GLU A 384 10.52 13.55 20.30
C GLU A 384 10.12 14.49 21.46
N ASP A 385 9.58 15.68 21.16
CA ASP A 385 9.22 16.68 22.16
C ASP A 385 8.01 16.24 22.99
N LEU A 386 6.99 15.69 22.32
CA LEU A 386 5.84 15.09 22.99
C LEU A 386 6.27 13.85 23.80
N ASN A 387 7.15 13.01 23.26
CA ASN A 387 7.67 11.86 24.01
C ASN A 387 8.42 12.28 25.27
N TYR A 388 9.28 13.30 25.17
CA TYR A 388 9.99 13.87 26.30
C TYR A 388 9.01 14.39 27.36
N SER A 389 7.96 15.08 26.94
CA SER A 389 6.91 15.62 27.81
C SER A 389 6.13 14.52 28.53
N ILE A 390 5.71 13.47 27.80
CA ILE A 390 5.05 12.28 28.37
C ILE A 390 5.96 11.63 29.42
N ASN A 391 7.22 11.37 29.08
CA ASN A 391 8.16 10.71 29.99
C ASN A 391 8.42 11.54 31.25
N THR A 392 8.63 12.85 31.10
CA THR A 392 8.90 13.76 32.22
C THR A 392 7.73 13.82 33.19
N LEU A 393 6.51 13.99 32.68
CA LEU A 393 5.29 14.05 33.51
C LEU A 393 5.01 12.74 34.26
N ASN A 394 5.38 11.61 33.66
CA ASN A 394 5.07 10.28 34.21
C ASN A 394 6.25 9.63 34.95
N LYS A 395 7.40 10.30 35.00
CA LYS A 395 8.66 9.78 35.57
C LYS A 395 9.08 8.43 34.94
N THR A 396 8.91 8.32 33.63
CA THR A 396 9.29 7.15 32.82
C THR A 396 10.42 7.52 31.85
N ASN A 397 10.97 6.54 31.14
CA ASN A 397 11.96 6.78 30.07
C ASN A 397 11.67 5.90 28.84
N PHE A 398 10.41 5.81 28.44
CA PHE A 398 10.01 4.97 27.31
C PHE A 398 10.45 5.55 25.96
N SER A 399 10.71 4.68 25.00
CA SER A 399 10.92 5.06 23.59
C SER A 399 9.64 5.69 23.02
N ASN A 400 9.77 6.48 21.95
CA ASN A 400 8.62 7.09 21.28
C ASN A 400 7.63 6.01 20.82
N GLU A 401 8.15 4.93 20.25
CA GLU A 401 7.39 3.82 19.71
C GLU A 401 6.63 3.08 20.80
N PHE A 402 7.26 2.85 21.95
CA PHE A 402 6.61 2.16 23.07
C PHE A 402 5.55 3.03 23.74
N ASN A 403 5.77 4.34 23.87
CA ASN A 403 4.73 5.26 24.33
C ASN A 403 3.52 5.31 23.37
N LEU A 404 3.77 5.36 22.05
CA LEU A 404 2.70 5.30 21.06
C LEU A 404 1.95 3.96 21.12
N PHE A 405 2.64 2.86 21.40
CA PHE A 405 2.05 1.54 21.60
C PHE A 405 1.17 1.46 22.87
N ILE A 406 1.59 2.07 23.98
CA ILE A 406 0.77 2.17 25.21
C ILE A 406 -0.51 2.99 24.92
N ILE A 407 -0.37 4.13 24.24
CA ILE A 407 -1.51 4.97 23.84
C ILE A 407 -2.45 4.18 22.92
N PHE A 408 -1.91 3.47 21.92
CA PHE A 408 -2.68 2.59 21.07
C PHE A 408 -3.52 1.60 21.87
N ILE A 409 -2.94 0.91 22.85
CA ILE A 409 -3.67 -0.03 23.69
C ILE A 409 -4.83 0.69 24.38
N TYR A 410 -4.61 1.87 24.94
CA TYR A 410 -5.63 2.66 25.62
C TYR A 410 -6.78 3.07 24.68
N ILE A 411 -6.48 3.54 23.46
CA ILE A 411 -7.49 4.06 22.51
C ILE A 411 -7.88 3.05 21.40
N SER A 412 -7.52 1.78 21.55
CA SER A 412 -7.59 0.76 20.48
C SER A 412 -9.00 0.50 19.93
N LYS A 413 -10.05 0.99 20.62
CA LYS A 413 -11.45 0.93 20.16
C LYS A 413 -11.69 1.81 18.94
N ASN A 414 -11.04 2.97 18.89
CA ASN A 414 -11.27 4.00 17.86
C ASN A 414 -10.13 4.08 16.85
N PHE A 415 -8.92 3.67 17.24
CA PHE A 415 -7.73 3.71 16.38
C PHE A 415 -7.18 2.31 16.07
N GLU A 416 -6.51 2.23 14.93
CA GLU A 416 -5.72 1.10 14.49
C GLU A 416 -4.24 1.48 14.47
N LEU A 417 -3.39 0.55 14.92
CA LEU A 417 -1.94 0.68 14.86
C LEU A 417 -1.47 0.28 13.47
N ILE A 418 -0.98 1.23 12.70
CA ILE A 418 -0.29 1.00 11.43
C ILE A 418 1.21 0.90 11.71
N GLY A 419 1.86 -0.07 11.07
CA GLY A 419 3.23 -0.47 11.34
C GLY A 419 3.32 -1.83 12.02
N ASN A 420 4.30 -2.63 11.63
CA ASN A 420 4.49 -3.97 12.19
C ASN A 420 5.20 -3.92 13.56
N ILE A 421 4.65 -4.61 14.55
CA ILE A 421 5.17 -4.58 15.93
C ILE A 421 6.61 -5.11 16.01
N GLU A 422 6.91 -6.20 15.30
CA GLU A 422 8.24 -6.80 15.32
C GLU A 422 9.26 -5.85 14.66
N ASP A 423 8.94 -5.21 13.54
CA ASP A 423 9.87 -4.30 12.86
C ASP A 423 10.26 -3.08 13.71
N VAL A 424 9.27 -2.53 14.42
CA VAL A 424 9.40 -1.24 15.12
C VAL A 424 9.97 -1.44 16.52
N LEU A 425 9.49 -2.44 17.26
CA LEU A 425 9.91 -2.67 18.65
C LEU A 425 11.10 -3.63 18.78
N GLU A 426 11.47 -4.40 17.75
CA GLU A 426 12.70 -5.21 17.82
C GLU A 426 13.93 -4.42 17.33
N PRO A 427 15.11 -4.67 17.91
CA PRO A 427 16.36 -4.19 17.32
C PRO A 427 16.59 -4.77 15.91
N LYS A 428 17.07 -3.93 14.99
CA LYS A 428 17.06 -4.17 13.53
C LYS A 428 18.17 -5.11 13.07
N TYR A 429 18.10 -6.39 13.44
CA TYR A 429 19.11 -7.39 13.05
C TYR A 429 18.78 -8.13 11.75
N ILE A 430 17.51 -8.18 11.34
CA ILE A 430 17.06 -8.96 10.17
C ILE A 430 16.02 -8.13 9.41
N LYS A 431 16.26 -7.91 8.11
CA LYS A 431 15.27 -7.30 7.21
C LYS A 431 14.43 -8.38 6.56
N HIS A 432 13.11 -8.27 6.64
CA HIS A 432 12.21 -9.03 5.81
C HIS A 432 12.42 -8.65 4.34
N ARG A 433 12.50 -9.66 3.46
CA ARG A 433 12.79 -9.46 2.03
C ARG A 433 11.56 -9.16 1.18
N ASN A 434 10.37 -9.57 1.64
CA ASN A 434 9.15 -9.58 0.82
C ASN A 434 8.15 -8.47 1.19
N ARG A 435 8.52 -7.58 2.12
CA ARG A 435 7.69 -6.45 2.57
C ARG A 435 8.58 -5.34 3.11
N HIS A 436 8.03 -4.15 3.25
CA HIS A 436 8.67 -3.04 3.95
C HIS A 436 8.96 -3.41 5.42
N ASN A 437 10.04 -2.86 5.96
CA ASN A 437 10.40 -3.00 7.38
C ASN A 437 10.13 -1.65 8.05
N TRP A 438 9.03 -1.58 8.80
CA TRP A 438 8.54 -0.34 9.39
C TRP A 438 9.55 0.30 10.34
N LYS A 439 9.72 1.62 10.23
CA LYS A 439 10.57 2.41 11.13
C LYS A 439 9.80 2.92 12.33
N ASN A 440 8.53 3.29 12.14
CA ASN A 440 7.69 3.89 13.15
C ASN A 440 6.30 3.24 13.21
N PHE A 441 5.58 3.53 14.29
CA PHE A 441 4.15 3.30 14.40
C PHE A 441 3.35 4.55 14.06
N TYR A 442 2.11 4.34 13.62
CA TYR A 442 1.15 5.40 13.33
C TYR A 442 -0.23 4.99 13.82
N LEU A 443 -0.96 5.90 14.48
CA LEU A 443 -2.34 5.65 14.90
C LEU A 443 -3.29 6.31 13.94
N VAL A 444 -4.08 5.50 13.24
CA VAL A 444 -5.07 5.98 12.28
C VAL A 444 -6.46 5.64 12.79
N ASN A 445 -7.40 6.58 12.69
CA ASN A 445 -8.79 6.32 13.04
C ASN A 445 -9.32 5.11 12.26
N ARG A 446 -10.00 4.19 12.95
CA ARG A 446 -10.53 2.96 12.37
C ARG A 446 -11.49 3.19 11.22
N ASN A 447 -12.19 4.33 11.21
CA ASN A 447 -13.08 4.68 10.10
C ASN A 447 -12.32 4.95 8.80
N ILE A 448 -11.02 5.25 8.87
CA ILE A 448 -10.15 5.45 7.71
C ILE A 448 -9.42 4.15 7.37
N SER A 449 -8.82 3.47 8.35
CA SER A 449 -8.07 2.24 8.12
C SER A 449 -8.93 1.07 7.60
N LYS A 450 -10.25 1.10 7.85
CA LYS A 450 -11.22 0.19 7.22
C LYS A 450 -11.39 0.44 5.72
N GLU A 451 -11.22 1.67 5.27
CA GLU A 451 -11.45 2.09 3.89
C GLU A 451 -10.15 2.07 3.06
N PHE A 452 -8.98 2.01 3.70
CA PHE A 452 -7.68 2.12 3.04
C PHE A 452 -6.64 1.11 3.55
N ASP A 453 -5.80 0.59 2.65
CA ASP A 453 -4.70 -0.31 2.98
C ASP A 453 -3.34 0.40 3.01
N PHE A 454 -2.98 0.90 4.20
CA PHE A 454 -1.67 1.55 4.40
C PHE A 454 -0.49 0.59 4.27
N ASN A 455 -0.66 -0.70 4.59
CA ASN A 455 0.44 -1.66 4.46
C ASN A 455 0.74 -1.91 2.99
N ALA A 456 -0.30 -2.14 2.18
CA ALA A 456 -0.14 -2.33 0.74
C ALA A 456 0.48 -1.10 0.06
N LEU A 457 0.07 0.12 0.44
CA LEU A 457 0.68 1.36 -0.06
C LEU A 457 2.19 1.40 0.19
N VAL A 458 2.58 1.17 1.44
CA VAL A 458 3.97 1.27 1.88
C VAL A 458 4.82 0.15 1.28
N ASP A 459 4.27 -1.06 1.16
CA ASP A 459 4.93 -2.17 0.48
C ASP A 459 5.16 -1.90 -1.01
N ASP A 460 4.19 -1.32 -1.74
CA ASP A 460 4.35 -0.98 -3.17
C ASP A 460 5.40 0.11 -3.36
N ILE A 461 5.39 1.16 -2.53
CA ILE A 461 6.41 2.22 -2.57
C ILE A 461 7.80 1.65 -2.28
N ASN A 462 7.94 0.80 -1.25
CA ASN A 462 9.20 0.14 -0.95
C ASN A 462 9.64 -0.76 -2.12
N GLY A 463 8.71 -1.48 -2.76
CA GLY A 463 8.99 -2.26 -3.97
C GLY A 463 9.61 -1.40 -5.06
N ARG A 464 8.94 -0.30 -5.42
CA ARG A 464 9.41 0.66 -6.44
C ARG A 464 10.78 1.25 -6.14
N LEU A 465 11.08 1.57 -4.87
CA LEU A 465 12.38 2.11 -4.46
C LEU A 465 13.51 1.09 -4.58
N ASN A 466 13.20 -0.19 -4.36
CA ASN A 466 14.17 -1.29 -4.46
C ASN A 466 14.33 -1.81 -5.90
N GLU A 467 13.40 -1.52 -6.79
CA GLU A 467 13.51 -1.82 -8.22
C GLU A 467 14.55 -0.95 -8.91
N ARG A 468 15.06 -1.44 -10.05
CA ARG A 468 16.02 -0.71 -10.87
C ARG A 468 15.32 0.44 -11.60
N ILE A 469 15.58 1.68 -11.17
CA ILE A 469 15.05 2.90 -11.78
C ILE A 469 16.10 3.46 -12.73
N ASN A 470 15.88 3.28 -14.03
CA ASN A 470 16.77 3.79 -15.08
C ASN A 470 16.56 5.29 -15.31
N ASP A 471 15.33 5.78 -15.23
CA ASP A 471 14.99 7.18 -15.42
C ASP A 471 14.12 7.68 -14.28
N THR A 472 14.36 8.92 -13.84
CA THR A 472 13.49 9.56 -12.85
C THR A 472 12.09 9.65 -13.43
N TYR A 473 11.11 9.15 -12.67
CA TYR A 473 9.71 9.22 -13.04
C TYR A 473 8.88 9.73 -11.88
N SER A 474 7.66 10.15 -12.17
CA SER A 474 6.74 10.64 -11.16
C SER A 474 5.30 10.37 -11.53
N PHE A 475 4.42 10.41 -10.54
CA PHE A 475 2.98 10.25 -10.74
C PHE A 475 2.19 11.04 -9.69
N ASN A 476 0.97 11.45 -10.04
CA ASN A 476 0.07 12.12 -9.11
C ASN A 476 -0.29 11.16 -7.96
N PHE A 477 0.01 11.57 -6.73
CA PHE A 477 -0.08 10.72 -5.56
C PHE A 477 -1.53 10.43 -5.19
N LEU A 478 -2.42 11.42 -5.29
CA LEU A 478 -3.85 11.24 -5.01
C LEU A 478 -4.49 10.15 -5.89
N SER A 479 -4.18 10.17 -7.20
CA SER A 479 -4.66 9.14 -8.15
C SER A 479 -4.07 7.78 -7.80
N TYR A 480 -2.79 7.73 -7.46
CA TYR A 480 -2.11 6.50 -7.07
C TYR A 480 -2.70 5.86 -5.78
N LEU A 481 -3.10 6.68 -4.81
CA LEU A 481 -3.76 6.19 -3.58
C LEU A 481 -5.04 5.40 -3.86
N THR A 482 -5.75 5.70 -4.96
CA THR A 482 -7.00 4.97 -5.28
C THR A 482 -6.80 3.46 -5.47
N ASN A 483 -5.59 3.01 -5.80
CA ASN A 483 -5.24 1.60 -5.94
C ASN A 483 -5.28 0.81 -4.62
N PHE A 484 -5.25 1.49 -3.48
CA PHE A 484 -5.19 0.89 -2.13
C PHE A 484 -6.47 1.11 -1.32
N LEU A 485 -7.53 1.61 -1.97
CA LEU A 485 -8.85 1.68 -1.37
C LEU A 485 -9.44 0.28 -1.21
N LYS A 486 -9.96 -0.01 -0.02
CA LYS A 486 -10.69 -1.25 0.29
C LYS A 486 -12.16 -1.16 -0.12
N THR A 487 -12.67 0.05 -0.33
CA THR A 487 -14.06 0.37 -0.67
C THR A 487 -14.12 1.46 -1.74
N GLU A 488 -15.28 1.66 -2.36
CA GLU A 488 -15.45 2.71 -3.38
C GLU A 488 -15.63 4.13 -2.79
N LYS A 489 -15.42 4.32 -1.48
CA LYS A 489 -15.73 5.56 -0.77
C LYS A 489 -14.68 6.65 -1.01
N LYS A 490 -14.76 7.32 -2.16
CA LYS A 490 -13.81 8.37 -2.57
C LYS A 490 -13.81 9.63 -1.71
N ILE A 491 -14.87 9.91 -0.94
CA ILE A 491 -14.98 11.14 -0.13
C ILE A 491 -13.89 11.26 0.95
N ILE A 492 -13.29 10.13 1.35
CA ILE A 492 -12.26 10.06 2.39
C ILE A 492 -10.84 10.25 1.85
N LEU A 493 -10.68 10.33 0.52
CA LEU A 493 -9.38 10.45 -0.15
C LEU A 493 -8.55 11.66 0.29
N PRO A 494 -9.09 12.89 0.51
CA PRO A 494 -8.28 14.01 0.99
C PRO A 494 -7.66 13.75 2.37
N ILE A 495 -8.39 13.06 3.25
CA ILE A 495 -7.89 12.67 4.58
C ILE A 495 -6.81 11.60 4.43
N ILE A 496 -7.05 10.59 3.59
CA ILE A 496 -6.06 9.54 3.27
C ILE A 496 -4.79 10.17 2.68
N LEU A 497 -4.91 11.13 1.76
CA LEU A 497 -3.78 11.83 1.17
C LEU A 497 -2.89 12.46 2.24
N SER A 498 -3.48 13.26 3.14
CA SER A 498 -2.75 13.92 4.22
C SER A 498 -2.05 12.93 5.16
N ILE A 499 -2.72 11.82 5.50
CA ILE A 499 -2.13 10.78 6.36
C ILE A 499 -1.02 10.02 5.63
N SER A 500 -1.26 9.66 4.38
CA SER A 500 -0.33 8.88 3.57
C SER A 500 0.95 9.66 3.30
N GLU A 501 0.84 10.97 2.99
CA GLU A 501 1.98 11.88 2.86
C GLU A 501 2.85 11.87 4.14
N LYS A 502 2.22 12.03 5.31
CA LYS A 502 2.95 11.97 6.59
C LYS A 502 3.67 10.64 6.79
N ILE A 503 3.04 9.52 6.45
CA ILE A 503 3.65 8.19 6.57
C ILE A 503 4.84 8.05 5.61
N ILE A 504 4.69 8.38 4.32
CA ILE A 504 5.77 8.22 3.34
C ILE A 504 6.95 9.15 3.61
N ASN A 505 6.71 10.37 4.10
CA ASN A 505 7.75 11.32 4.49
C ASN A 505 8.64 10.71 5.59
N GLN A 506 8.05 10.01 6.56
CA GLN A 506 8.76 9.44 7.70
C GLN A 506 9.39 8.07 7.40
N GLU A 507 8.70 7.23 6.63
CA GLU A 507 9.21 5.91 6.29
C GLU A 507 10.29 5.96 5.20
N PHE A 508 10.16 6.86 4.22
CA PHE A 508 10.98 6.87 3.00
C PHE A 508 11.73 8.17 2.71
N GLU A 509 11.49 9.25 3.45
CA GLU A 509 12.03 10.59 3.13
C GLU A 509 11.62 11.08 1.72
N LEU A 510 10.45 10.61 1.25
CA LEU A 510 9.84 11.02 0.00
C LEU A 510 8.78 12.07 0.28
N TYR A 511 8.94 13.26 -0.33
CA TYR A 511 8.03 14.38 -0.20
C TYR A 511 7.30 14.63 -1.52
N LEU A 512 6.04 15.06 -1.42
CA LEU A 512 5.28 15.51 -2.58
C LEU A 512 5.78 16.87 -3.05
N ASP A 513 5.71 17.10 -4.36
CA ASP A 513 5.94 18.43 -4.92
C ASP A 513 4.67 19.32 -4.80
N LEU A 514 4.76 20.55 -5.33
CA LEU A 514 3.66 21.52 -5.33
C LEU A 514 2.42 21.05 -6.11
N TYR A 515 2.53 19.97 -6.89
CA TYR A 515 1.47 19.38 -7.70
C TYR A 515 1.01 18.02 -7.15
N GLU A 516 1.27 17.74 -5.86
CA GLU A 516 0.95 16.48 -5.18
C GLU A 516 1.52 15.25 -5.91
N THR A 517 2.67 15.42 -6.56
CA THR A 517 3.30 14.38 -7.36
C THR A 517 4.42 13.73 -6.56
N LEU A 518 4.43 12.40 -6.57
CA LEU A 518 5.47 11.60 -5.93
C LEU A 518 6.57 11.29 -6.94
N VAL A 519 7.81 11.66 -6.62
CA VAL A 519 8.97 11.55 -7.54
C VAL A 519 9.90 10.41 -7.11
N PHE A 520 10.13 9.46 -8.01
CA PHE A 520 11.10 8.39 -7.85
C PHE A 520 12.35 8.71 -8.66
N LYS A 521 13.43 9.06 -7.96
CA LYS A 521 14.70 9.42 -8.59
C LYS A 521 15.40 8.17 -9.16
N ARG A 522 16.09 8.36 -10.29
CA ARG A 522 17.02 7.36 -10.83
C ARG A 522 17.96 6.84 -9.73
N ASN A 523 18.02 5.52 -9.57
CA ASN A 523 18.91 4.84 -8.61
C ASN A 523 20.02 4.03 -9.29
N THR A 524 20.16 4.16 -10.62
CA THR A 524 21.21 3.51 -11.41
C THR A 524 22.23 4.50 -11.91
N VAL A 525 23.46 4.03 -12.10
CA VAL A 525 24.49 4.82 -12.81
C VAL A 525 24.09 4.95 -14.28
N LYS A 526 24.17 6.18 -14.78
CA LYS A 526 23.97 6.49 -16.19
C LYS A 526 25.04 5.87 -17.05
N GLN A 527 24.61 5.13 -18.07
CA GLN A 527 25.48 4.39 -18.97
C GLN A 527 26.16 5.34 -19.95
N VAL A 528 27.36 4.98 -20.38
CA VAL A 528 28.13 5.72 -21.39
C VAL A 528 27.31 5.97 -22.66
N THR A 529 26.47 5.01 -23.05
CA THR A 529 25.57 5.13 -24.21
C THR A 529 24.53 6.23 -24.05
N GLU A 530 23.98 6.40 -22.84
CA GLU A 530 22.97 7.44 -22.56
C GLU A 530 23.60 8.84 -22.67
N TYR A 531 24.81 9.03 -22.14
CA TYR A 531 25.55 10.29 -22.33
C TYR A 531 25.87 10.57 -23.79
N ALA A 532 26.22 9.54 -24.56
CA ALA A 532 26.47 9.69 -25.99
C ALA A 532 25.20 10.07 -26.77
N ILE A 533 24.05 9.54 -26.37
CA ILE A 533 22.74 9.93 -26.94
C ILE A 533 22.48 11.41 -26.66
N GLU A 534 22.62 11.88 -25.43
CA GLU A 534 22.42 13.30 -25.09
C GLU A 534 23.36 14.23 -25.85
N VAL A 535 24.63 13.86 -25.96
CA VAL A 535 25.61 14.63 -26.74
C VAL A 535 25.19 14.68 -28.21
N LEU A 536 24.75 13.56 -28.79
CA LEU A 536 24.25 13.53 -30.17
C LEU A 536 22.96 14.34 -30.35
N GLU A 537 22.04 14.32 -29.38
CA GLU A 537 20.83 15.15 -29.39
C GLU A 537 21.19 16.63 -29.37
N LYS A 538 22.13 17.02 -28.50
CA LYS A 538 22.63 18.40 -28.39
C LYS A 538 23.35 18.88 -29.65
N ILE A 539 24.14 18.02 -30.31
CA ILE A 539 24.80 18.34 -31.58
C ILE A 539 23.78 18.41 -32.73
N GLY A 540 22.76 17.54 -32.71
CA GLY A 540 21.69 17.51 -33.70
C GLY A 540 22.07 16.94 -35.08
N ILE A 541 23.33 16.56 -35.30
CA ILE A 541 23.82 15.98 -36.57
C ILE A 541 24.70 14.75 -36.35
N PRO A 542 24.78 13.81 -37.32
CA PRO A 542 25.71 12.70 -37.27
C PRO A 542 27.15 13.18 -37.11
N SER A 543 27.85 12.63 -36.13
CA SER A 543 29.15 13.15 -35.69
C SER A 543 30.19 12.04 -35.57
N LYS A 544 31.46 12.41 -35.79
CA LYS A 544 32.60 11.50 -35.58
C LYS A 544 32.71 11.11 -34.11
N ILE A 545 33.11 9.88 -33.84
CA ILE A 545 33.26 9.38 -32.47
C ILE A 545 34.23 10.21 -31.64
N GLU A 546 35.28 10.78 -32.25
CA GLU A 546 36.22 11.67 -31.56
C GLU A 546 35.54 12.95 -31.09
N VAL A 547 34.61 13.50 -31.88
CA VAL A 547 33.81 14.67 -31.51
C VAL A 547 32.88 14.34 -30.34
N ILE A 548 32.20 13.19 -30.41
CA ILE A 548 31.31 12.72 -29.35
C ILE A 548 32.11 12.50 -28.06
N TYR A 549 33.26 11.83 -28.14
CA TYR A 549 34.15 11.59 -26.99
C TYR A 549 34.62 12.89 -26.33
N ASN A 550 35.07 13.86 -27.13
CA ASN A 550 35.55 15.14 -26.61
C ASN A 550 34.45 15.93 -25.92
N LEU A 551 33.22 15.89 -26.44
CA LEU A 551 32.06 16.54 -25.81
C LEU A 551 31.62 15.81 -24.53
N ILE A 552 31.65 14.47 -24.52
CA ILE A 552 31.44 13.72 -23.28
C ILE A 552 32.50 14.08 -22.25
N GLN A 553 33.79 14.09 -22.59
CA GLN A 553 34.85 14.44 -21.64
C GLN A 553 34.76 15.89 -21.13
N LYS A 554 34.26 16.81 -21.97
CA LYS A 554 34.05 18.20 -21.59
C LYS A 554 32.86 18.38 -20.64
N ASP A 555 31.71 17.82 -21.00
CA ASP A 555 30.45 18.04 -20.28
C ASP A 555 30.29 17.06 -19.10
N TYR A 556 30.91 15.88 -19.18
CA TYR A 556 30.81 14.75 -18.24
C TYR A 556 32.19 14.04 -18.07
N PRO A 557 33.15 14.67 -17.36
CA PRO A 557 34.50 14.13 -17.23
C PRO A 557 34.51 12.72 -16.60
N GLU A 558 35.51 11.92 -16.98
CA GLU A 558 35.78 10.56 -16.46
C GLU A 558 34.75 9.45 -16.77
N ILE A 559 33.65 9.75 -17.48
CA ILE A 559 32.62 8.76 -17.84
C ILE A 559 33.14 7.64 -18.76
N THR A 560 34.08 7.93 -19.66
CA THR A 560 34.67 6.93 -20.57
C THR A 560 36.17 7.11 -20.75
N LYS A 561 36.92 6.00 -20.72
CA LYS A 561 38.40 6.02 -20.65
C LYS A 561 39.05 6.41 -21.97
N SER A 562 38.45 6.05 -23.10
CA SER A 562 39.04 6.27 -24.42
C SER A 562 37.98 6.24 -25.52
N VAL A 563 38.34 6.73 -26.70
CA VAL A 563 37.52 6.64 -27.91
C VAL A 563 37.13 5.19 -28.23
N ASP A 564 38.03 4.22 -28.03
CA ASP A 564 37.74 2.80 -28.29
C ASP A 564 36.79 2.19 -27.25
N SER A 565 36.89 2.62 -25.99
CA SER A 565 35.94 2.21 -24.94
C SER A 565 34.53 2.76 -25.21
N LEU A 566 34.45 4.02 -25.67
CA LEU A 566 33.20 4.60 -26.16
C LEU A 566 32.66 3.78 -27.34
N ARG A 567 33.50 3.46 -28.33
CA ARG A 567 33.13 2.69 -29.53
C ARG A 567 32.47 1.37 -29.19
N GLY A 568 33.11 0.59 -28.32
CA GLY A 568 32.56 -0.70 -27.87
C GLY A 568 31.25 -0.54 -27.11
N SER A 569 31.04 0.57 -26.40
CA SER A 569 29.79 0.85 -25.70
C SER A 569 28.65 1.21 -26.67
N LEU A 570 28.91 2.06 -27.68
CA LEU A 570 27.89 2.46 -28.67
C LEU A 570 27.40 1.29 -29.53
N GLN A 571 28.20 0.24 -29.70
CA GLN A 571 27.80 -0.97 -30.43
C GLN A 571 26.76 -1.83 -29.69
N ARG A 572 26.57 -1.62 -28.38
CA ARG A 572 25.67 -2.42 -27.55
C ARG A 572 24.24 -1.88 -27.46
N THR A 573 23.95 -0.73 -28.08
CA THR A 573 22.61 -0.14 -28.11
C THR A 573 22.07 -0.08 -29.54
N SER A 574 20.77 -0.32 -29.70
CA SER A 574 20.03 -0.17 -30.96
C SER A 574 19.57 1.26 -31.23
N GLU A 575 19.68 2.15 -30.23
CA GLU A 575 19.28 3.56 -30.33
C GLU A 575 20.29 4.42 -31.11
N ILE A 576 21.47 3.87 -31.41
CA ILE A 576 22.52 4.54 -32.15
C ILE A 576 22.76 3.80 -33.47
N ILE A 577 22.89 4.56 -34.55
CA ILE A 577 23.29 4.09 -35.87
C ILE A 577 24.72 4.52 -36.21
N TYR A 578 25.39 3.74 -37.04
CA TYR A 578 26.73 4.05 -37.55
C TYR A 578 26.72 4.16 -39.07
N PHE A 579 27.62 4.97 -39.63
CA PHE A 579 27.70 5.26 -41.05
C PHE A 579 28.88 4.53 -41.69
N GLY A 580 28.68 3.27 -42.05
CA GLY A 580 29.72 2.41 -42.62
C GLY A 580 30.98 2.33 -41.75
N ARG A 581 32.16 2.44 -42.36
CA ARG A 581 33.47 2.40 -41.68
C ARG A 581 34.02 3.77 -41.31
N SER A 582 33.18 4.80 -41.32
CA SER A 582 33.64 6.19 -41.16
C SER A 582 33.83 6.62 -39.71
N SER A 583 33.51 5.79 -38.72
CA SER A 583 33.43 6.18 -37.29
C SER A 583 32.49 7.36 -37.02
N THR A 584 31.53 7.60 -37.92
CA THR A 584 30.43 8.55 -37.68
C THR A 584 29.24 7.81 -37.10
N TYR A 585 28.63 8.40 -36.07
CA TYR A 585 27.48 7.88 -35.35
C TYR A 585 26.32 8.89 -35.37
N GLY A 586 25.10 8.41 -35.26
CA GLY A 586 23.89 9.22 -35.15
C GLY A 586 22.79 8.49 -34.40
N LEU A 587 21.67 9.14 -34.14
CA LEU A 587 20.55 8.53 -33.43
C LEU A 587 19.66 7.73 -34.38
N LYS A 588 19.18 6.57 -33.95
CA LYS A 588 18.29 5.71 -34.73
C LYS A 588 16.99 6.42 -35.11
N LYS A 589 16.44 7.24 -34.20
CA LYS A 589 15.24 8.05 -34.46
C LYS A 589 15.39 9.00 -35.66
N TRP A 590 16.61 9.44 -35.97
CA TRP A 590 16.86 10.33 -37.10
C TRP A 590 16.59 9.70 -38.47
N GLU A 591 16.58 8.37 -38.60
CA GLU A 591 16.19 7.74 -39.86
C GLU A 591 14.71 7.96 -40.21
N LYS A 592 13.87 8.26 -39.21
CA LYS A 592 12.46 8.61 -39.39
C LYS A 592 12.23 10.12 -39.42
N GLU A 593 13.04 10.87 -38.68
CA GLU A 593 12.89 12.33 -38.55
C GLU A 593 13.56 13.13 -39.67
N LYS A 594 14.52 12.54 -40.40
CA LYS A 594 15.37 13.26 -41.38
C LYS A 594 15.58 12.44 -42.67
N ASP A 595 15.19 13.02 -43.80
CA ASP A 595 15.17 12.34 -45.12
C ASP A 595 16.53 11.80 -45.58
N ASN A 596 17.63 12.47 -45.23
CA ASN A 596 18.97 12.13 -45.72
C ASN A 596 19.82 11.35 -44.71
N ILE A 597 19.20 10.76 -43.68
CA ILE A 597 19.91 9.99 -42.65
C ILE A 597 19.50 8.53 -42.73
N LYS A 598 20.50 7.68 -43.00
CA LYS A 598 20.36 6.23 -42.92
C LYS A 598 21.66 5.59 -42.44
N GLY A 599 21.55 4.77 -41.41
CA GLY A 599 22.62 3.98 -40.82
C GLY A 599 23.05 2.83 -41.70
N GLY A 600 24.02 2.07 -41.23
CA GLY A 600 24.48 0.84 -41.88
C GLY A 600 25.48 1.05 -43.01
N THR A 601 25.76 -0.05 -43.69
CA THR A 601 26.71 -0.14 -44.82
C THR A 601 26.02 0.12 -46.15
N ILE A 602 26.80 0.40 -47.21
CA ILE A 602 26.26 0.53 -48.57
C ILE A 602 25.49 -0.74 -48.96
N ARG A 603 26.00 -1.94 -48.63
CA ARG A 603 25.31 -3.21 -48.90
C ARG A 603 23.93 -3.27 -48.27
N GLN A 604 23.79 -2.90 -46.99
CA GLN A 604 22.50 -2.89 -46.30
C GLN A 604 21.51 -1.92 -46.93
N ILE A 605 21.96 -0.72 -47.30
CA ILE A 605 21.11 0.27 -47.99
C ILE A 605 20.65 -0.25 -49.35
N VAL A 606 21.54 -0.95 -50.08
CA VAL A 606 21.19 -1.57 -51.38
C VAL A 606 20.24 -2.74 -51.19
N ILE A 607 20.42 -3.58 -50.17
CA ILE A 607 19.51 -4.68 -49.84
C ILE A 607 18.11 -4.12 -49.59
N GLU A 608 17.97 -3.13 -48.70
CA GLU A 608 16.68 -2.50 -48.41
C GLU A 608 16.03 -1.92 -49.68
N TYR A 609 16.82 -1.25 -50.52
CA TYR A 609 16.31 -0.71 -51.79
C TYR A 609 15.78 -1.83 -52.69
N LEU A 610 16.56 -2.90 -52.88
CA LEU A 610 16.19 -4.02 -53.74
C LEU A 610 15.06 -4.89 -53.14
N GLU A 611 14.92 -4.94 -51.81
CA GLU A 611 13.80 -5.58 -51.12
C GLU A 611 12.47 -4.89 -51.46
N ASN A 612 12.49 -3.56 -51.58
CA ASN A 612 11.33 -2.76 -51.96
C ASN A 612 11.04 -2.74 -53.47
N ASN A 613 11.85 -3.42 -54.30
CA ASN A 613 11.64 -3.52 -55.74
C ASN A 613 11.35 -4.97 -56.18
N SER A 614 10.32 -5.18 -56.99
CA SER A 614 9.96 -6.50 -57.49
C SER A 614 10.89 -7.02 -58.60
N SER A 615 11.54 -6.13 -59.34
CA SER A 615 12.49 -6.45 -60.42
C SER A 615 13.92 -6.06 -60.04
N PRO A 616 14.95 -6.70 -60.62
CA PRO A 616 16.33 -6.32 -60.37
C PRO A 616 16.59 -4.93 -60.97
N GLN A 617 17.42 -4.12 -60.33
CA GLN A 617 17.59 -2.71 -60.67
C GLN A 617 18.94 -2.45 -61.33
N HIS A 618 18.96 -1.52 -62.30
CA HIS A 618 20.21 -1.04 -62.89
C HIS A 618 21.06 -0.29 -61.85
N ILE A 619 22.39 -0.43 -61.93
CA ILE A 619 23.34 0.21 -61.00
C ILE A 619 23.12 1.73 -60.85
N SER A 620 22.69 2.43 -61.90
CA SER A 620 22.42 3.87 -61.83
C SER A 620 21.25 4.25 -60.93
N LYS A 621 20.18 3.43 -60.90
CA LYS A 621 19.05 3.62 -59.98
C LYS A 621 19.46 3.32 -58.54
N ILE A 622 20.22 2.24 -58.35
CA ILE A 622 20.78 1.87 -57.04
C ILE A 622 21.69 2.98 -56.52
N ALA A 623 22.60 3.50 -57.35
CA ALA A 623 23.49 4.58 -56.99
C ALA A 623 22.73 5.87 -56.67
N SER A 624 21.71 6.23 -57.45
CA SER A 624 20.85 7.39 -57.17
C SER A 624 20.21 7.31 -55.78
N TYR A 625 19.76 6.12 -55.36
CA TYR A 625 19.23 5.90 -54.03
C TYR A 625 20.32 5.97 -52.94
N VAL A 626 21.43 5.27 -53.12
CA VAL A 626 22.54 5.24 -52.15
C VAL A 626 23.14 6.63 -51.93
N LEU A 627 23.25 7.46 -52.97
CA LEU A 627 23.84 8.80 -52.91
C LEU A 627 23.05 9.77 -52.01
N GLN A 628 21.75 9.53 -51.78
CA GLN A 628 20.95 10.30 -50.82
C GLN A 628 21.53 10.21 -49.41
N PHE A 629 22.08 9.05 -49.05
CA PHE A 629 22.63 8.77 -47.72
C PHE A 629 24.16 8.74 -47.70
N ARG A 630 24.82 8.55 -48.85
CA ARG A 630 26.28 8.42 -49.01
C ARG A 630 26.76 9.25 -50.22
N PRO A 631 26.73 10.59 -50.13
CA PRO A 631 26.95 11.49 -51.28
C PRO A 631 28.35 11.40 -51.91
N ASN A 632 29.34 10.90 -51.16
CA ASN A 632 30.73 10.78 -51.63
C ASN A 632 31.03 9.46 -52.36
N SER A 633 30.03 8.59 -52.54
CA SER A 633 30.16 7.34 -53.30
C SER A 633 29.97 7.59 -54.81
N ASN A 634 30.01 6.53 -55.62
CA ASN A 634 29.65 6.53 -57.04
C ASN A 634 29.30 5.12 -57.51
N GLU A 635 28.68 4.99 -58.70
CA GLU A 635 28.28 3.71 -59.29
C GLU A 635 29.39 2.65 -59.28
N TYR A 636 30.61 3.03 -59.69
CA TYR A 636 31.76 2.12 -59.72
C TYR A 636 32.13 1.63 -58.31
N SER A 637 32.23 2.53 -57.33
CA SER A 637 32.54 2.16 -55.95
C SER A 637 31.47 1.26 -55.32
N ILE A 638 30.20 1.52 -55.63
CA ILE A 638 29.06 0.74 -55.13
C ILE A 638 29.11 -0.66 -55.74
N ILE A 639 29.18 -0.80 -57.07
CA ILE A 639 29.21 -2.11 -57.71
C ILE A 639 30.42 -2.95 -57.28
N GLN A 640 31.61 -2.35 -57.12
CA GLN A 640 32.77 -3.06 -56.58
C GLN A 640 32.55 -3.49 -55.13
N ASN A 641 31.93 -2.65 -54.29
CA ASN A 641 31.62 -3.00 -52.90
C ASN A 641 30.62 -4.16 -52.79
N LEU A 642 29.62 -4.21 -53.68
CA LEU A 642 28.64 -5.30 -53.77
C LEU A 642 29.28 -6.60 -54.28
N LYS A 643 30.21 -6.53 -55.23
CA LYS A 643 30.92 -7.71 -55.75
C LYS A 643 31.86 -8.36 -54.74
N LEU A 644 32.36 -7.59 -53.78
CA LEU A 644 33.17 -8.09 -52.66
C LEU A 644 32.31 -8.75 -51.56
N ASP A 645 31.03 -9.02 -51.83
CA ASP A 645 30.15 -9.68 -50.88
C ASP A 645 30.35 -11.19 -50.91
N GLU A 646 31.01 -11.73 -49.88
CA GLU A 646 31.28 -13.17 -49.74
C GLU A 646 30.04 -13.98 -49.36
N SER A 647 28.97 -13.31 -48.90
CA SER A 647 27.69 -13.92 -48.53
C SER A 647 26.76 -14.20 -49.72
N GLU A 648 27.22 -13.96 -50.96
CA GLU A 648 26.45 -14.19 -52.19
C GLU A 648 25.03 -13.56 -52.15
N THR A 649 24.88 -12.43 -51.46
CA THR A 649 23.57 -11.79 -51.26
C THR A 649 23.06 -11.12 -52.55
N PHE A 650 23.97 -10.73 -53.43
CA PHE A 650 23.67 -10.01 -54.67
C PHE A 650 23.84 -10.91 -55.89
N ILE A 651 22.86 -10.92 -56.79
CA ILE A 651 22.95 -11.52 -58.11
C ILE A 651 23.26 -10.43 -59.14
N PHE A 652 24.25 -10.69 -60.00
CA PHE A 652 24.65 -9.78 -61.06
C PHE A 652 24.17 -10.30 -62.43
N TYR A 653 23.48 -9.44 -63.16
CA TYR A 653 23.00 -9.70 -64.51
C TYR A 653 23.80 -8.88 -65.54
N LYS A 654 23.69 -9.24 -66.82
CA LYS A 654 24.22 -8.42 -67.93
C LYS A 654 23.66 -6.99 -67.87
N ASN A 655 24.39 -6.05 -68.48
CA ASN A 655 24.04 -4.62 -68.51
C ASN A 655 23.96 -3.96 -67.11
N SER A 656 24.79 -4.38 -66.16
CA SER A 656 24.90 -3.76 -64.82
C SER A 656 23.59 -3.75 -64.02
N ILE A 657 22.77 -4.78 -64.19
CA ILE A 657 21.54 -5.00 -63.43
C ILE A 657 21.85 -5.89 -62.22
N ILE A 658 21.30 -5.55 -61.06
CA ILE A 658 21.60 -6.20 -59.77
C ILE A 658 20.29 -6.59 -59.08
N GLY A 659 20.22 -7.84 -58.62
CA GLY A 659 19.12 -8.37 -57.82
C GLY A 659 19.62 -8.96 -56.49
N LEU A 660 18.70 -9.49 -55.69
CA LEU A 660 18.98 -10.22 -54.45
C LEU A 660 18.85 -11.72 -54.68
N SER A 661 19.76 -12.51 -54.12
CA SER A 661 19.77 -13.98 -54.30
C SER A 661 18.55 -14.69 -53.73
N GLN A 662 17.94 -14.11 -52.69
CA GLN A 662 16.70 -14.61 -52.09
C GLN A 662 15.43 -14.33 -52.91
N LYS A 663 15.52 -13.60 -54.04
CA LYS A 663 14.38 -13.28 -54.90
C LYS A 663 14.46 -14.01 -56.24
N ILE A 664 13.31 -14.48 -56.72
CA ILE A 664 13.16 -15.07 -58.05
C ILE A 664 12.79 -13.96 -59.03
N TYR A 665 13.48 -13.90 -60.17
CA TYR A 665 13.28 -12.89 -61.20
C TYR A 665 12.96 -13.57 -62.55
N GLU A 666 12.31 -12.83 -63.46
CA GLU A 666 11.95 -13.33 -64.79
C GLU A 666 13.18 -13.76 -65.62
N ASP A 667 13.02 -14.83 -66.42
CA ASP A 667 14.09 -15.43 -67.24
C ASP A 667 14.72 -14.49 -68.29
N LYS A 668 14.09 -13.34 -68.55
CA LYS A 668 14.64 -12.29 -69.43
C LYS A 668 15.96 -11.69 -68.91
N TYR A 669 16.25 -11.84 -67.61
CA TYR A 669 17.47 -11.33 -66.99
C TYR A 669 18.60 -12.38 -67.08
N ILE A 670 19.58 -12.14 -67.95
CA ILE A 670 20.70 -13.06 -68.18
C ILE A 670 21.78 -12.86 -67.12
N LEU A 671 22.11 -13.92 -66.38
CA LEU A 671 23.18 -13.92 -65.38
C LEU A 671 24.53 -13.48 -66.00
N SER A 672 25.26 -12.66 -65.26
CA SER A 672 26.63 -12.31 -65.60
C SER A 672 27.56 -13.37 -65.01
N ASP A 673 28.30 -14.11 -65.85
CA ASP A 673 29.43 -14.91 -65.36
C ASP A 673 30.40 -13.98 -64.65
N GLY A 674 30.51 -14.11 -63.33
CA GLY A 674 31.23 -13.21 -62.43
C GLY A 674 32.73 -13.06 -62.69
N SER A 675 33.26 -13.64 -63.76
CA SER A 675 34.70 -13.71 -64.07
C SER A 675 35.13 -12.98 -65.35
N LYS A 676 34.23 -12.41 -66.18
CA LYS A 676 34.65 -11.68 -67.39
C LYS A 676 33.76 -10.48 -67.74
N ILE A 677 34.07 -9.32 -67.15
CA ILE A 677 33.79 -8.02 -67.80
C ILE A 677 35.01 -7.14 -67.66
N ASN A 678 35.95 -7.36 -68.57
CA ASN A 678 36.55 -6.36 -69.43
C ASN A 678 37.51 -7.13 -70.34
N GLU A 679 37.10 -7.46 -71.56
CA GLU A 679 38.11 -7.48 -72.63
C GLU A 679 38.62 -6.04 -72.72
N LYS A 680 39.67 -5.76 -71.94
CA LYS A 680 40.50 -4.60 -72.20
C LYS A 680 40.99 -4.82 -73.62
N LYS A 681 40.52 -3.98 -74.54
CA LYS A 681 41.06 -3.94 -75.89
C LYS A 681 42.59 -4.02 -75.83
N THR A 682 43.16 -4.87 -76.68
CA THR A 682 44.60 -5.06 -76.75
C THR A 682 45.29 -3.72 -77.06
N TRP A 683 46.61 -3.64 -76.86
CA TRP A 683 47.30 -2.40 -77.17
C TRP A 683 47.16 -2.07 -78.66
N GLU A 684 47.20 -3.10 -79.49
CA GLU A 684 47.06 -3.09 -80.94
C GLU A 684 45.68 -2.56 -81.35
N GLU A 685 44.60 -3.13 -80.81
CA GLU A 685 43.23 -2.65 -81.06
C GLU A 685 43.04 -1.17 -80.65
N ARG A 686 43.65 -0.74 -79.54
CA ARG A 686 43.60 0.67 -79.10
C ARG A 686 44.44 1.59 -79.98
N PHE A 687 45.52 1.08 -80.55
CA PHE A 687 46.35 1.84 -81.48
C PHE A 687 45.67 1.98 -82.85
N ASP A 688 44.94 0.96 -83.30
CA ASP A 688 44.14 1.01 -84.52
C ASP A 688 43.01 2.04 -84.39
N GLU A 689 42.26 2.03 -83.27
CA GLU A 689 41.25 3.06 -82.98
C GLU A 689 41.84 4.48 -82.99
N LEU A 690 43.05 4.63 -82.45
CA LEU A 690 43.76 5.92 -82.47
C LEU A 690 44.11 6.30 -83.91
N THR A 691 44.61 5.36 -84.70
CA THR A 691 44.99 5.59 -86.09
C THR A 691 43.79 5.97 -86.95
N ASP A 692 42.67 5.26 -86.80
CA ASP A 692 41.40 5.56 -87.47
C ASP A 692 40.89 6.95 -87.08
N PHE A 693 40.93 7.28 -85.78
CA PHE A 693 40.56 8.60 -85.30
C PHE A 693 41.43 9.70 -85.91
N LEU A 694 42.75 9.51 -85.92
CA LEU A 694 43.71 10.47 -86.44
C LEU A 694 43.51 10.67 -87.95
N ASN A 695 43.23 9.62 -88.70
CA ASN A 695 42.97 9.67 -90.13
C ASN A 695 41.63 10.37 -90.43
N ALA A 696 40.57 10.07 -89.69
CA ALA A 696 39.25 10.66 -89.91
C ALA A 696 39.17 12.15 -89.49
N ASN A 697 39.89 12.54 -88.43
CA ASN A 697 39.73 13.87 -87.83
C ASN A 697 40.93 14.81 -88.06
N ASN A 698 42.04 14.29 -88.59
CA ASN A 698 43.30 15.01 -88.82
C ASN A 698 43.78 15.83 -87.60
N ARG A 699 43.55 15.33 -86.39
CA ARG A 699 43.91 15.97 -85.11
C ARG A 699 44.03 14.94 -84.00
N LEU A 700 44.73 15.31 -82.91
CA LEU A 700 44.73 14.50 -81.69
C LEU A 700 43.37 14.52 -80.98
N PRO A 701 42.99 13.42 -80.28
CA PRO A 701 41.80 13.38 -79.43
C PRO A 701 41.82 14.48 -78.35
N PHE A 702 40.70 15.13 -78.07
CA PHE A 702 40.59 16.15 -77.02
C PHE A 702 40.44 15.56 -75.62
N SER A 703 40.82 16.35 -74.61
CA SER A 703 40.74 15.95 -73.19
C SER A 703 39.47 16.43 -72.48
N SER A 704 38.62 17.20 -73.16
CA SER A 704 37.40 17.82 -72.64
C SER A 704 36.55 18.37 -73.78
N GLY A 705 35.22 18.39 -73.63
CA GLY A 705 34.30 18.94 -74.64
C GLY A 705 34.11 18.02 -75.86
N CYS A 706 34.32 16.72 -75.69
CA CYS A 706 34.20 15.71 -76.75
C CYS A 706 33.49 14.46 -76.21
N PRO A 707 33.00 13.56 -77.09
CA PRO A 707 32.34 12.31 -76.68
C PRO A 707 33.24 11.40 -75.83
N ASP A 708 32.63 10.52 -75.03
CA ASP A 708 33.36 9.63 -74.11
C ASP A 708 34.36 8.71 -74.82
N THR A 709 34.05 8.26 -76.04
CA THR A 709 34.94 7.45 -76.87
C THR A 709 36.25 8.17 -77.19
N GLU A 710 36.17 9.48 -77.48
CA GLU A 710 37.32 10.34 -77.74
C GLU A 710 38.14 10.61 -76.46
N LEU A 711 37.47 10.81 -75.32
CA LEU A 711 38.14 10.98 -74.02
C LEU A 711 38.96 9.75 -73.62
N ILE A 712 38.42 8.56 -73.87
CA ILE A 712 39.12 7.29 -73.61
C ILE A 712 40.38 7.19 -74.45
N LEU A 713 40.29 7.50 -75.75
CA LEU A 713 41.43 7.56 -76.68
C LEU A 713 42.50 8.58 -76.24
N ASN A 714 42.10 9.79 -75.82
CA ASN A 714 43.01 10.81 -75.31
C ASN A 714 43.81 10.33 -74.10
N ARG A 715 43.11 9.76 -73.10
CA ARG A 715 43.72 9.26 -71.87
C ARG A 715 44.69 8.12 -72.17
N TRP A 716 44.29 7.18 -73.02
CA TRP A 716 45.14 6.06 -73.42
C TRP A 716 46.41 6.54 -74.14
N TYR A 717 46.29 7.43 -75.13
CA TYR A 717 47.42 8.03 -75.83
C TYR A 717 48.40 8.71 -74.87
N LYS A 718 47.90 9.56 -73.95
CA LYS A 718 48.76 10.26 -72.97
C LYS A 718 49.51 9.32 -72.02
N ILE A 719 48.94 8.16 -71.71
CA ILE A 719 49.62 7.12 -70.95
C ILE A 719 50.79 6.53 -71.78
N GLN A 720 50.59 6.25 -73.08
CA GLN A 720 51.67 5.73 -73.93
C GLN A 720 52.83 6.72 -74.04
N VAL A 721 52.54 8.02 -74.23
CA VAL A 721 53.56 9.09 -74.26
C VAL A 721 54.37 9.13 -72.96
N ARG A 722 53.73 8.92 -71.80
CA ARG A 722 54.43 8.85 -70.50
C ARG A 722 55.29 7.60 -70.36
N LYS A 723 54.85 6.45 -70.89
CA LYS A 723 55.61 5.20 -70.85
C LYS A 723 56.89 5.26 -71.68
N ILE A 724 56.87 5.96 -72.82
CA ILE A 724 58.09 6.23 -73.62
C ILE A 724 59.13 6.98 -72.78
N LYS A 725 58.70 8.02 -72.05
CA LYS A 725 59.61 8.81 -71.18
C LYS A 725 60.22 8.01 -70.02
N LYS A 726 59.61 6.88 -69.66
CA LYS A 726 60.03 6.02 -68.55
C LYS A 726 60.70 4.72 -69.03
N ILE A 727 60.97 4.57 -70.33
CA ILE A 727 61.55 3.35 -70.94
C ILE A 727 60.71 2.11 -70.55
N ALA A 728 59.38 2.24 -70.58
CA ALA A 728 58.43 1.24 -70.08
C ALA A 728 57.48 0.72 -71.18
N LEU A 729 57.90 0.80 -72.44
CA LEU A 729 57.17 0.37 -73.63
C LEU A 729 58.18 -0.26 -74.60
N ASP A 730 57.83 -1.36 -75.27
CA ASP A 730 58.75 -2.02 -76.20
C ASP A 730 59.09 -1.14 -77.42
N ASP A 731 60.19 -1.47 -78.09
CA ASP A 731 60.78 -0.64 -79.14
C ASP A 731 59.85 -0.44 -80.35
N LYS A 732 59.04 -1.45 -80.68
CA LYS A 732 58.09 -1.39 -81.80
C LYS A 732 56.95 -0.43 -81.46
N LYS A 733 56.33 -0.58 -80.28
CA LYS A 733 55.25 0.32 -79.81
C LYS A 733 55.75 1.74 -79.56
N CYS A 734 56.98 1.90 -79.08
CA CYS A 734 57.65 3.19 -78.94
C CYS A 734 57.75 3.91 -80.28
N SER A 735 58.16 3.20 -81.34
CA SER A 735 58.33 3.78 -82.68
C SER A 735 57.00 4.28 -83.25
N LEU A 736 55.94 3.46 -83.15
CA LEU A 736 54.59 3.80 -83.61
C LEU A 736 54.02 5.06 -82.94
N ILE A 737 54.17 5.19 -81.61
CA ILE A 737 53.67 6.38 -80.89
C ILE A 737 54.56 7.61 -81.18
N LYS A 738 55.88 7.43 -81.40
CA LYS A 738 56.77 8.53 -81.80
C LYS A 738 56.40 9.09 -83.17
N GLU A 739 55.92 8.27 -84.11
CA GLU A 739 55.40 8.74 -85.40
C GLU A 739 54.17 9.63 -85.23
N VAL A 740 53.22 9.22 -84.38
CA VAL A 740 52.04 10.04 -84.04
C VAL A 740 52.44 11.38 -83.42
N ILE A 741 53.44 11.37 -82.50
CA ILE A 741 53.99 12.58 -81.90
C ILE A 741 54.58 13.52 -82.97
N ASN A 742 55.41 12.98 -83.87
CA ASN A 742 56.07 13.77 -84.91
C ASN A 742 55.07 14.37 -85.89
N LYS A 743 54.02 13.62 -86.24
CA LYS A 743 53.01 14.02 -87.23
C LYS A 743 52.01 15.05 -86.68
N PHE A 744 51.50 14.87 -85.45
CA PHE A 744 50.39 15.69 -84.93
C PHE A 744 50.75 16.60 -83.74
N GLU A 745 51.86 16.36 -83.04
CA GLU A 745 52.25 17.15 -81.85
C GLU A 745 53.05 18.43 -82.23
N LYS A 746 53.75 18.45 -83.37
CA LYS A 746 54.44 19.66 -83.88
C LYS A 746 53.47 20.77 -84.30
N GLU A 747 52.33 20.45 -84.90
CA GLU A 747 51.30 21.43 -85.31
C GLU A 747 50.48 21.98 -84.12
N THR A 748 50.25 21.16 -83.08
CA THR A 748 49.54 21.59 -81.86
C THR A 748 50.38 22.49 -80.94
N LEU A 749 51.71 22.44 -81.05
CA LEU A 749 52.62 23.35 -80.33
C LEU A 749 52.59 24.79 -80.88
N GLN A 750 52.30 24.99 -82.18
CA GLN A 750 52.08 26.32 -82.74
C GLN A 750 50.76 26.95 -82.25
N LYS A 751 49.69 26.16 -82.07
CA LYS A 751 48.41 26.65 -81.50
C LYS A 751 48.48 26.99 -80.01
N ARG A 752 49.39 26.38 -79.24
CA ARG A 752 49.64 26.75 -77.83
C ARG A 752 50.38 28.08 -77.67
N LYS A 753 51.26 28.46 -78.61
CA LYS A 753 52.00 29.74 -78.58
C LYS A 753 51.07 30.97 -78.63
N VAL A 754 49.97 30.90 -79.37
CA VAL A 754 49.02 32.01 -79.53
C VAL A 754 48.22 32.27 -78.24
N ASN A 755 47.95 31.23 -77.45
CA ASN A 755 47.06 31.31 -76.27
C ASN A 755 47.74 31.90 -75.01
N ASP A 756 49.08 31.82 -74.90
CA ASP A 756 49.81 32.40 -73.77
C ASP A 756 49.97 33.93 -73.92
N ILE A 757 50.19 34.44 -75.14
CA ILE A 757 50.26 35.89 -75.42
C ILE A 757 48.90 36.57 -75.15
N GLU A 758 47.79 35.93 -75.52
CA GLU A 758 46.45 36.44 -75.24
C GLU A 758 46.17 36.58 -73.74
N LYS A 759 46.68 35.65 -72.91
CA LYS A 759 46.57 35.73 -71.44
C LYS A 759 47.43 36.82 -70.83
N TYR A 760 48.62 37.07 -71.39
CA TYR A 760 49.44 38.23 -71.02
C TYR A 760 48.71 39.55 -71.28
N ASN A 761 48.04 39.67 -72.43
CA ASN A 761 47.26 40.85 -72.77
C ASN A 761 46.06 41.04 -71.82
N LYS A 762 45.31 39.96 -71.53
CA LYS A 762 44.20 40.00 -70.56
C LYS A 762 44.68 40.40 -69.15
N LEU A 763 45.83 39.89 -68.73
CA LEU A 763 46.43 40.27 -67.44
C LEU A 763 46.85 41.75 -67.42
N LYS A 764 47.51 42.23 -68.49
CA LYS A 764 47.94 43.62 -68.63
C LYS A 764 46.73 44.56 -68.58
N GLN A 765 45.69 44.26 -69.34
CA GLN A 765 44.45 45.04 -69.38
C GLN A 765 43.75 45.05 -68.02
N PHE A 766 43.64 43.90 -67.35
CA PHE A 766 43.08 43.82 -66.00
C PHE A 766 43.79 44.75 -65.02
N ILE A 767 45.13 44.78 -65.04
CA ILE A 767 45.94 45.60 -64.12
C ILE A 767 45.78 47.10 -64.42
N ILE A 768 45.65 47.47 -65.70
CA ILE A 768 45.40 48.86 -66.11
C ILE A 768 44.02 49.31 -65.63
N GLU A 769 42.98 48.53 -65.88
CA GLU A 769 41.59 48.86 -65.54
C GLU A 769 41.36 48.87 -64.02
N ASN A 770 41.88 47.88 -63.30
CA ASN A 770 41.58 47.69 -61.88
C ASN A 770 42.63 48.32 -60.95
N ARG A 771 43.74 48.83 -61.49
CA ARG A 771 44.90 49.39 -60.77
C ARG A 771 45.46 48.48 -59.66
N ARG A 772 45.27 47.17 -59.78
CA ARG A 772 45.75 46.16 -58.83
C ARG A 772 46.00 44.83 -59.52
N LEU A 773 46.66 43.92 -58.80
CA LEU A 773 46.77 42.53 -59.22
C LEU A 773 45.43 41.78 -59.06
N PRO A 774 45.15 40.76 -59.90
CA PRO A 774 44.03 39.85 -59.67
C PRO A 774 44.19 39.12 -58.32
N SER A 775 43.08 38.73 -57.71
CA SER A 775 43.04 38.07 -56.40
C SER A 775 42.51 36.63 -56.51
N ALA A 776 43.06 35.72 -55.71
CA ALA A 776 42.54 34.34 -55.61
C ALA A 776 41.15 34.28 -54.94
N ASN A 777 40.79 35.30 -54.16
CA ASN A 777 39.58 35.31 -53.32
C ASN A 777 38.42 36.07 -53.97
N LYS A 778 38.56 36.51 -55.23
CA LYS A 778 37.52 37.22 -55.98
C LYS A 778 37.02 36.36 -57.14
N MET A 779 35.71 36.14 -57.15
CA MET A 779 35.04 35.30 -58.14
C MET A 779 35.28 35.84 -59.56
N GLY A 780 35.85 35.01 -60.44
CA GLY A 780 36.18 35.36 -61.82
C GLY A 780 37.63 35.80 -62.07
N GLU A 781 38.42 36.06 -61.02
CA GLU A 781 39.83 36.49 -61.14
C GLU A 781 40.84 35.36 -60.97
N GLU A 782 40.38 34.17 -60.55
CA GLU A 782 41.23 33.07 -60.09
C GLU A 782 42.16 32.54 -61.18
N SER A 783 41.68 32.58 -62.44
CA SER A 783 42.45 32.16 -63.62
C SER A 783 43.64 33.08 -63.89
N LEU A 784 43.42 34.40 -63.84
CA LEU A 784 44.47 35.41 -64.03
C LEU A 784 45.44 35.44 -62.84
N TYR A 785 44.94 35.27 -61.61
CA TYR A 785 45.77 35.14 -60.41
C TYR A 785 46.76 33.96 -60.53
N LYS A 786 46.24 32.76 -60.86
CA LYS A 786 47.06 31.56 -61.03
C LYS A 786 48.06 31.71 -62.16
N PHE A 787 47.66 32.35 -63.28
CA PHE A 787 48.54 32.63 -64.40
C PHE A 787 49.70 33.56 -64.01
N PHE A 788 49.43 34.70 -63.38
CA PHE A 788 50.46 35.65 -62.96
C PHE A 788 51.49 35.01 -62.03
N TYR A 789 51.05 34.32 -60.97
CA TYR A 789 51.96 33.68 -60.02
C TYR A 789 52.81 32.59 -60.66
N LYS A 790 52.23 31.80 -61.57
CA LYS A 790 52.99 30.78 -62.31
C LYS A 790 54.08 31.41 -63.18
N GLN A 791 53.78 32.51 -63.86
CA GLN A 791 54.77 33.21 -64.69
C GLN A 791 55.83 33.92 -63.84
N ARG A 792 55.47 34.49 -62.68
CA ARG A 792 56.42 35.03 -61.70
C ARG A 792 57.42 33.99 -61.21
N THR A 793 56.95 32.78 -60.90
CA THR A 793 57.84 31.69 -60.49
C THR A 793 58.82 31.32 -61.61
N LYS A 794 58.35 31.23 -62.87
CA LYS A 794 59.24 30.98 -64.01
C LYS A 794 60.24 32.11 -64.24
N PHE A 795 59.85 33.37 -63.99
CA PHE A 795 60.73 34.54 -64.13
C PHE A 795 61.89 34.44 -63.14
N ASN A 796 61.55 34.18 -61.88
CA ASN A 796 62.54 34.01 -60.81
C ASN A 796 63.47 32.81 -61.05
N GLN A 797 63.01 31.79 -61.79
CA GLN A 797 63.79 30.61 -62.14
C GLN A 797 64.58 30.76 -63.46
N GLY A 798 64.53 31.92 -64.13
CA GLY A 798 65.17 32.12 -65.43
C GLY A 798 64.62 31.23 -66.54
N CYS A 799 63.41 30.69 -66.37
CA CYS A 799 62.78 29.72 -67.25
C CYS A 799 61.74 30.35 -68.20
N LEU A 800 61.66 31.68 -68.24
CA LEU A 800 60.82 32.43 -69.15
C LEU A 800 61.55 32.65 -70.48
N LYS A 801 60.83 32.59 -71.60
CA LYS A 801 61.42 32.91 -72.90
C LYS A 801 61.57 34.43 -73.02
N LYS A 802 62.60 34.90 -73.72
CA LYS A 802 62.89 36.35 -73.90
C LYS A 802 61.67 37.20 -74.26
N GLU A 803 60.81 36.75 -75.18
CA GLU A 803 59.60 37.49 -75.59
C GLU A 803 58.57 37.62 -74.45
N GLU A 804 58.31 36.53 -73.72
CA GLU A 804 57.39 36.50 -72.57
C GLU A 804 57.98 37.24 -71.37
N GLU A 805 59.30 37.23 -71.23
CA GLU A 805 60.06 37.94 -70.22
C GLU A 805 59.94 39.45 -70.41
N CYS A 806 60.08 39.96 -71.64
CA CYS A 806 59.85 41.36 -71.97
C CYS A 806 58.43 41.82 -71.59
N ILE A 807 57.40 41.03 -71.94
CA ILE A 807 55.99 41.37 -71.62
C ILE A 807 55.76 41.31 -70.10
N PHE A 808 56.34 40.33 -69.41
CA PHE A 808 56.21 40.21 -67.95
C PHE A 808 56.89 41.37 -67.21
N ILE A 809 58.06 41.82 -67.69
CA ILE A 809 58.75 43.02 -67.17
C ILE A 809 57.90 44.27 -67.41
N GLU A 810 57.26 44.40 -68.56
CA GLU A 810 56.35 45.52 -68.85
C GLU A 810 55.17 45.56 -67.86
N ILE A 811 54.54 44.40 -67.59
CA ILE A 811 53.48 44.28 -66.58
C ILE A 811 54.01 44.66 -65.19
N ALA A 812 55.22 44.24 -64.82
CA ALA A 812 55.84 44.60 -63.55
C ALA A 812 56.06 46.11 -63.39
N LYS A 813 56.47 46.80 -64.48
CA LYS A 813 56.60 48.27 -64.51
C LYS A 813 55.26 48.95 -64.29
N ILE A 814 54.19 48.50 -64.96
CA ILE A 814 52.83 49.05 -64.78
C ILE A 814 52.36 48.92 -63.33
N ILE A 815 52.60 47.76 -62.69
CA ILE A 815 52.28 47.53 -61.27
C ILE A 815 53.05 48.50 -60.38
N GLN A 816 54.33 48.74 -60.68
CA GLN A 816 55.18 49.64 -59.90
C GLN A 816 54.67 51.09 -59.99
N THR A 817 54.30 51.57 -61.19
CA THR A 817 53.72 52.91 -61.39
C THR A 817 52.40 53.08 -60.61
N ASN A 818 51.49 52.10 -60.67
CA ASN A 818 50.24 52.13 -59.92
C ASN A 818 50.45 52.18 -58.39
N LYS A 819 51.55 51.59 -57.90
CA LYS A 819 51.91 51.60 -56.47
C LYS A 819 52.50 52.94 -56.00
N TYR A 820 53.05 53.75 -56.91
CA TYR A 820 53.53 55.10 -56.60
C TYR A 820 52.41 56.16 -56.69
N GLU A 821 51.46 56.03 -57.62
CA GLU A 821 50.29 56.93 -57.68
C GLU A 821 49.35 56.79 -56.48
N SER A 822 49.17 55.57 -55.97
CA SER A 822 48.34 55.30 -54.78
C SER A 822 48.96 55.78 -53.45
N ARG A 823 50.23 56.22 -53.45
CA ARG A 823 50.89 56.87 -52.30
C ARG A 823 50.90 58.40 -52.37
N ARG A 824 50.45 59.01 -53.47
CA ARG A 824 50.34 60.46 -53.67
C ARG A 824 48.90 60.99 -53.59
N LYS A 825 47.92 60.15 -53.28
CA LYS A 825 46.52 60.52 -53.03
C LYS A 825 46.14 60.28 -51.59
#